data_AF-A0A1J1ILB4-F1
#
_entry.id   AF-A0A1J1ILB4-F1
#
_cell.length_a   1.000
_cell.length_b   1.000
_cell.length_c   1.000
_cell.angle_alpha   90.00
_cell.angle_beta   90.00
_cell.angle_gamma   90.00
#
_symmetry.space_group_name_H-M   'P 1'
#
loop_
_entity.id
_entity.type
_entity.pdbx_description
1 polymer ?
#
loop_
_entity_poly.entity_id
_entity_poly.type
_entity_poly.pdbx_seq_one_letter_code
_entity_poly.pdbx_strand_id
1 'polypeptide(L)'
;MDRSGNSETSGKCKDDMKEADKVEVNLSVAVTRGRMSDIGIGRGRGRGHEQQAARDSSTSGKRVSEGDSDNGNRKRGLMRDNRVLPSAPLKTRPKCAENSKEGVSGTPVVLKANYFKVIQGKDFQVTQYHVEFNPEIDLAGMRKAFLRQQVDYLGGYVYDGQSILYTTRKLAQEVAEFKITSREGVQYSMTIKATGVTVDINDHKVSQIYNIILRSAMNGLNLQLVGRHLYDPQNKVSLREFHIDLWPGYITSIRQHERDVLVCCEISHKVMRQETIYEILRDHKSQGDRWQENFKKEVIGSVVLTDYNNKTYRVDDVDFGSSPSATFEKGEHKMTFFDYYKSKYRVDIRDRNQPMLVSNPKASDVRAGRTGVLLLVPELCRATGLTDKQRSNYTMARAMADHTQMPPQTRSERLTDLRRRLDQSLDSKAQLANFNTDIDRRIVTFNGRALKQETMLFGGGRTSDNDHTVDWTNPMKSNQMFQPLALQRWVFVYPTRNAQESHNFLKLLQEVANGMHFEMSAPKMKELPDDRVGTYLKQVKEIVAMDPKLILIVLSNNSADRYAGIKKLTCVDKAIPTQCVVSRTMVPKKSGIGGVKSIATKVLIQMNCKLGGAPWMIKFPMRGVMTIGFDVTHDTKNRAKSYGAFVASMDLKEKVAYFSACSPHKDGEEVSANISNHLVAALKAYKDLHGTIPERIFFYRDGVGDGQIEFVYKNEVNRLKEKLTNVYGAFNKQPRFTFIIVNKRINTRIFMDKNNKLMNPVPGTIVDHTITLPERYDFFLVSQSVRQGTVAPTSYNVIEDTSGLSPDQIQVITYKNTHLYYNWSGCTRVPAVVQYAHKLAELVGTHLHESPAHFNNQLYFL
;
A
#
# COMPACT_ATOMS: atom_id res chain seq x y z
N MET A 1 -63.33 21.52 -45.57
CA MET A 1 -62.58 22.08 -46.71
C MET A 1 -61.22 21.40 -46.76
N ASP A 2 -61.14 20.45 -47.70
CA ASP A 2 -60.00 19.91 -48.46
C ASP A 2 -58.59 19.72 -47.90
N ARG A 3 -58.26 18.42 -47.76
CA ARG A 3 -57.23 17.62 -48.47
C ARG A 3 -55.82 18.19 -48.71
N SER A 4 -54.84 17.42 -48.22
CA SER A 4 -53.59 16.90 -48.85
C SER A 4 -52.45 16.92 -47.82
N GLY A 5 -51.54 15.95 -47.65
CA GLY A 5 -51.20 14.68 -48.29
C GLY A 5 -49.98 14.07 -47.53
N ASN A 6 -49.84 12.74 -47.60
CA ASN A 6 -48.84 11.88 -46.93
C ASN A 6 -47.35 12.26 -47.08
N SER A 7 -46.51 11.90 -46.09
CA SER A 7 -45.56 10.74 -46.14
C SER A 7 -44.29 10.90 -45.28
N GLU A 8 -44.05 9.87 -44.47
CA GLU A 8 -42.80 9.26 -44.02
C GLU A 8 -41.47 10.06 -43.99
N THR A 9 -40.84 10.12 -42.81
CA THR A 9 -39.57 9.41 -42.55
C THR A 9 -39.27 9.39 -41.05
N SER A 10 -39.33 8.18 -40.48
CA SER A 10 -38.83 7.88 -39.16
C SER A 10 -37.37 7.44 -39.28
N GLY A 11 -36.48 8.04 -38.49
CA GLY A 11 -35.09 7.59 -38.39
C GLY A 11 -34.11 8.71 -38.07
N LYS A 12 -33.29 8.48 -37.04
CA LYS A 12 -32.16 9.29 -36.55
C LYS A 12 -32.51 10.47 -35.64
N CYS A 13 -32.79 10.15 -34.38
CA CYS A 13 -32.50 11.05 -33.27
C CYS A 13 -32.36 10.24 -31.98
N LYS A 14 -31.22 9.52 -31.82
CA LYS A 14 -30.86 8.86 -30.55
C LYS A 14 -29.38 8.55 -30.33
N ASP A 15 -28.48 8.91 -31.25
CA ASP A 15 -27.05 8.59 -31.11
C ASP A 15 -26.12 9.78 -30.80
N ASP A 16 -26.57 11.03 -30.85
CA ASP A 16 -25.68 12.20 -30.65
C ASP A 16 -25.49 12.68 -29.20
N MET A 17 -26.08 11.99 -28.21
CA MET A 17 -25.98 12.37 -26.78
C MET A 17 -25.01 11.51 -25.96
N LYS A 18 -24.30 10.54 -26.57
CA LYS A 18 -23.40 9.62 -25.85
C LYS A 18 -21.91 9.87 -26.08
N GLU A 19 -21.54 10.86 -26.89
CA GLU A 19 -20.13 11.06 -27.29
C GLU A 19 -19.46 12.32 -26.71
N ALA A 20 -20.22 13.25 -26.13
CA ALA A 20 -19.69 14.51 -25.56
C ALA A 20 -18.99 14.34 -24.19
N ASP A 21 -19.31 13.31 -23.41
CA ASP A 21 -18.80 13.14 -22.02
C ASP A 21 -17.41 12.46 -21.90
N LYS A 22 -16.76 12.14 -23.03
CA LYS A 22 -15.53 11.32 -23.03
C LYS A 22 -14.19 12.08 -23.01
N VAL A 23 -14.16 13.42 -22.91
CA VAL A 23 -12.92 14.19 -23.17
C VAL A 23 -12.32 14.96 -21.97
N GLU A 24 -12.99 15.09 -20.81
CA GLU A 24 -12.42 15.75 -19.62
C GLU A 24 -11.60 14.82 -18.70
N VAL A 25 -10.46 14.30 -19.16
CA VAL A 25 -9.44 13.74 -18.25
C VAL A 25 -8.06 14.04 -18.80
N ASN A 26 -7.50 15.23 -18.54
CA ASN A 26 -6.11 15.44 -18.94
C ASN A 26 -5.37 16.59 -18.25
N LEU A 27 -5.41 16.66 -16.92
CA LEU A 27 -4.60 17.60 -16.15
C LEU A 27 -4.20 17.08 -14.78
N SER A 28 -2.90 16.92 -14.59
CA SER A 28 -2.23 16.69 -13.30
C SER A 28 -2.98 15.73 -12.37
N VAL A 29 -3.40 14.58 -12.90
CA VAL A 29 -3.86 13.41 -12.15
C VAL A 29 -2.81 12.30 -12.32
N ALA A 30 -1.60 12.56 -11.82
CA ALA A 30 -0.69 11.49 -11.38
C ALA A 30 -0.92 11.14 -9.90
N VAL A 31 -1.92 11.78 -9.28
CA VAL A 31 -2.41 11.52 -7.93
C VAL A 31 -3.83 11.00 -8.08
N THR A 32 -4.10 9.78 -7.60
CA THR A 32 -5.43 9.14 -7.60
C THR A 32 -6.03 8.70 -8.95
N ARG A 33 -5.21 8.38 -9.96
CA ARG A 33 -5.43 7.07 -10.60
C ARG A 33 -4.84 6.06 -9.64
N GLY A 34 -5.58 5.02 -9.27
CA GLY A 34 -4.98 3.87 -8.61
C GLY A 34 -3.73 3.52 -9.41
N ARG A 35 -2.55 3.79 -8.85
CA ARG A 35 -1.31 3.29 -9.45
C ARG A 35 -1.58 1.79 -9.62
N MET A 36 -1.08 1.23 -10.71
CA MET A 36 -0.91 -0.22 -10.92
C MET A 36 0.04 -0.83 -9.87
N SER A 37 -0.26 -0.60 -8.60
CA SER A 37 0.33 -1.16 -7.40
C SER A 37 -0.53 -2.29 -6.82
N ASP A 38 -1.75 -2.50 -7.36
CA ASP A 38 -2.60 -3.66 -7.05
C ASP A 38 -2.20 -4.92 -7.85
N ILE A 39 -1.20 -4.81 -8.71
CA ILE A 39 -0.46 -5.97 -9.22
C ILE A 39 0.55 -6.34 -8.14
N GLY A 40 0.43 -7.55 -7.57
CA GLY A 40 1.30 -8.08 -6.53
C GLY A 40 2.77 -8.10 -6.93
N ILE A 41 3.48 -7.00 -6.65
CA ILE A 41 4.94 -6.90 -6.77
C ILE A 41 5.49 -6.91 -5.36
N GLY A 42 5.87 -8.10 -4.90
CA GLY A 42 6.66 -8.26 -3.69
C GLY A 42 8.02 -7.60 -3.87
N ARG A 43 8.19 -6.37 -3.41
CA ARG A 43 9.51 -5.75 -3.23
C ARG A 43 10.11 -6.30 -1.95
N GLY A 44 11.11 -7.17 -2.08
CA GLY A 44 11.87 -7.70 -0.96
C GLY A 44 12.66 -6.59 -0.25
N ARG A 45 12.37 -6.37 1.04
CA ARG A 45 13.22 -5.58 1.94
C ARG A 45 14.49 -6.39 2.24
N GLY A 46 15.59 -6.06 1.57
CA GLY A 46 16.93 -6.51 1.95
C GLY A 46 17.68 -5.35 2.60
N ARG A 47 18.04 -5.51 3.87
CA ARG A 47 19.04 -4.67 4.55
C ARG A 47 20.41 -5.24 4.19
N GLY A 48 21.27 -4.44 3.57
CA GLY A 48 22.67 -4.76 3.32
C GLY A 48 23.54 -3.71 3.99
N HIS A 49 24.50 -4.16 4.79
CA HIS A 49 25.62 -3.36 5.30
C HIS A 49 26.81 -3.61 4.38
N GLU A 50 27.52 -2.55 3.99
CA GLU A 50 28.87 -2.64 3.45
C GLU A 50 29.88 -2.26 4.54
N GLN A 51 30.85 -3.14 4.73
CA GLN A 51 32.16 -2.85 5.29
C GLN A 51 33.03 -2.31 4.16
N GLN A 52 33.76 -1.22 4.38
CA GLN A 52 35.03 -1.02 3.71
C GLN A 52 36.03 -0.32 4.62
N ALA A 53 37.19 -0.96 4.71
CA ALA A 53 38.38 -0.54 5.41
C ALA A 53 39.10 0.56 4.63
N ALA A 54 39.70 1.50 5.36
CA ALA A 54 40.79 2.33 4.86
C ALA A 54 41.93 2.31 5.90
N ARG A 55 43.12 1.98 5.41
CA ARG A 55 44.39 1.92 6.15
C ARG A 55 45.00 3.31 6.32
N ASP A 56 45.72 3.42 7.44
CA ASP A 56 46.92 4.21 7.75
C ASP A 56 46.89 5.75 7.69
N SER A 57 47.02 6.37 8.86
CA SER A 57 48.21 7.17 9.18
C SER A 57 48.33 7.42 10.69
N SER A 58 49.59 7.35 11.14
CA SER A 58 50.13 7.44 12.49
C SER A 58 49.89 8.76 13.21
N THR A 59 49.60 8.74 14.52
CA THR A 59 50.42 9.45 15.52
C THR A 59 50.11 9.04 16.96
N SER A 60 51.20 8.95 17.71
CA SER A 60 51.42 8.69 19.14
C SER A 60 50.46 9.30 20.17
N GLY A 61 50.17 8.55 21.23
CA GLY A 61 49.67 9.07 22.51
C GLY A 61 49.38 7.99 23.55
N LYS A 62 50.39 7.59 24.33
CA LYS A 62 50.23 6.77 25.55
C LYS A 62 49.47 7.56 26.62
N ARG A 63 48.43 6.97 27.24
CA ARG A 63 48.35 6.79 28.70
C ARG A 63 47.19 5.89 29.12
N VAL A 64 47.51 5.10 30.13
CA VAL A 64 46.76 4.04 30.82
C VAL A 64 45.82 4.65 31.86
N SER A 65 44.61 4.12 31.99
CA SER A 65 43.93 3.94 33.28
C SER A 65 42.76 2.95 33.14
N GLU A 66 42.91 1.82 33.81
CA GLU A 66 41.92 0.77 34.04
C GLU A 66 40.75 1.28 34.91
N GLY A 67 39.56 0.71 34.71
CA GLY A 67 38.34 1.07 35.43
C GLY A 67 37.13 0.28 34.93
N ASP A 68 37.09 -0.97 35.36
CA ASP A 68 36.11 -2.04 35.23
C ASP A 68 34.61 -1.63 35.07
N SER A 69 33.94 -2.16 34.04
CA SER A 69 32.50 -2.44 34.07
C SER A 69 32.11 -3.50 33.03
N ASP A 70 31.85 -4.68 33.58
CA ASP A 70 31.21 -5.89 33.07
C ASP A 70 30.35 -5.70 31.80
N ASN A 71 30.95 -5.98 30.64
CA ASN A 71 30.29 -5.96 29.35
C ASN A 71 29.64 -7.34 29.10
N GLY A 72 28.45 -7.52 29.69
CA GLY A 72 27.55 -8.64 29.43
C GLY A 72 27.11 -8.68 27.97
N ASN A 73 27.93 -9.36 27.16
CA ASN A 73 27.76 -9.61 25.74
C ASN A 73 26.48 -10.44 25.49
N ARG A 74 25.32 -9.78 25.43
CA ARG A 74 24.04 -10.40 25.05
C ARG A 74 24.06 -10.75 23.56
N LYS A 75 24.58 -11.95 23.28
CA LYS A 75 24.44 -12.69 22.02
C LYS A 75 22.97 -12.71 21.58
N ARG A 76 22.59 -11.83 20.65
CA ARG A 76 21.39 -11.97 19.82
C ARG A 76 21.74 -12.91 18.66
N GLY A 77 21.25 -14.14 18.66
CA GLY A 77 21.49 -15.03 17.51
C GLY A 77 21.09 -16.50 17.59
N LEU A 78 20.63 -17.02 18.72
CA LEU A 78 20.11 -18.39 18.81
C LEU A 78 18.59 -18.35 18.74
N MET A 79 18.00 -18.53 17.56
CA MET A 79 16.56 -18.85 17.41
C MET A 79 16.22 -19.25 15.98
N ARG A 80 16.51 -20.51 15.65
CA ARG A 80 15.63 -21.27 14.75
C ARG A 80 15.70 -22.77 15.02
N ASP A 81 15.27 -23.09 16.23
CA ASP A 81 14.34 -24.22 16.42
C ASP A 81 13.12 -23.80 17.26
N ASN A 82 13.22 -22.70 18.01
CA ASN A 82 12.05 -21.93 18.41
C ASN A 82 11.79 -20.81 17.39
N ARG A 83 10.71 -20.92 16.61
CA ARG A 83 9.98 -19.68 16.26
C ARG A 83 9.69 -19.01 17.60
N VAL A 84 10.29 -17.85 17.88
CA VAL A 84 9.65 -16.94 18.83
C VAL A 84 8.27 -16.73 18.25
N LEU A 85 7.30 -17.35 18.90
CA LEU A 85 5.89 -17.14 18.65
C LEU A 85 5.71 -15.62 18.66
N PRO A 86 5.03 -15.02 17.67
CA PRO A 86 4.57 -13.66 17.86
C PRO A 86 3.91 -13.61 19.24
N SER A 87 4.32 -12.67 20.07
CA SER A 87 3.57 -12.28 21.27
C SER A 87 2.09 -12.24 20.91
N ALA A 88 1.22 -12.66 21.85
CA ALA A 88 -0.22 -12.53 21.68
C ALA A 88 -0.53 -11.16 21.06
N PRO A 89 -1.34 -11.09 19.99
CA PRO A 89 -1.60 -9.83 19.31
C PRO A 89 -2.03 -8.80 20.35
N LEU A 90 -1.45 -7.60 20.29
CA LEU A 90 -1.79 -6.52 21.21
C LEU A 90 -3.31 -6.34 21.19
N LYS A 91 -3.97 -6.63 22.32
CA LYS A 91 -5.40 -6.37 22.48
C LYS A 91 -5.56 -4.85 22.53
N THR A 92 -5.97 -4.26 21.42
CA THR A 92 -6.15 -2.81 21.29
C THR A 92 -7.56 -2.37 21.68
N ARG A 93 -8.48 -3.32 21.86
CA ARG A 93 -9.85 -3.04 22.28
C ARG A 93 -9.86 -2.49 23.72
N PRO A 94 -10.21 -1.21 23.93
CA PRO A 94 -10.23 -0.62 25.27
C PRO A 94 -11.46 -1.10 26.05
N LYS A 95 -11.43 -0.99 27.39
CA LYS A 95 -12.55 -1.37 28.27
C LYS A 95 -13.87 -0.67 27.88
N CYS A 96 -13.81 0.59 27.43
CA CYS A 96 -14.99 1.35 27.01
C CYS A 96 -15.68 0.80 25.75
N ALA A 97 -14.98 0.03 24.92
CA ALA A 97 -15.52 -0.65 23.75
C ALA A 97 -15.56 -2.17 23.94
N GLU A 98 -15.37 -2.67 25.17
CA GLU A 98 -15.37 -4.11 25.47
C GLU A 98 -16.73 -4.74 25.17
N ASN A 99 -17.82 -4.02 25.46
CA ASN A 99 -19.18 -4.46 25.16
C ASN A 99 -19.54 -4.34 23.66
N SER A 100 -19.19 -3.24 23.01
CA SER A 100 -19.42 -3.06 21.57
C SER A 100 -18.53 -1.95 21.00
N LYS A 101 -18.07 -2.15 19.75
CA LYS A 101 -17.40 -1.14 18.92
C LYS A 101 -18.28 -0.65 17.76
N GLU A 102 -19.55 -1.05 17.76
CA GLU A 102 -20.52 -0.71 16.73
C GLU A 102 -21.01 0.74 16.91
N GLY A 103 -21.00 1.51 15.82
CA GLY A 103 -21.66 2.80 15.74
C GLY A 103 -23.16 2.68 15.47
N VAL A 104 -23.86 3.81 15.52
CA VAL A 104 -25.33 3.87 15.46
C VAL A 104 -25.86 4.77 14.34
N SER A 105 -25.05 5.72 13.85
CA SER A 105 -25.44 6.69 12.83
C SER A 105 -25.51 6.06 11.43
N GLY A 106 -26.35 6.65 10.57
CA GLY A 106 -26.49 6.21 9.18
C GLY A 106 -27.62 5.21 8.98
N THR A 107 -27.83 4.82 7.71
CA THR A 107 -28.90 3.90 7.34
C THR A 107 -28.37 2.47 7.21
N PRO A 108 -29.09 1.45 7.70
CA PRO A 108 -28.70 0.06 7.51
C PRO A 108 -28.63 -0.31 6.02
N VAL A 109 -27.59 -1.04 5.64
CA VAL A 109 -27.40 -1.55 4.28
C VAL A 109 -26.97 -3.01 4.32
N VAL A 110 -27.48 -3.83 3.38
CA VAL A 110 -27.07 -5.24 3.27
C VAL A 110 -25.78 -5.31 2.46
N LEU A 111 -24.77 -5.94 3.05
CA LEU A 111 -23.43 -6.04 2.50
C LEU A 111 -23.03 -7.51 2.34
N LYS A 112 -22.16 -7.77 1.36
CA LYS A 112 -21.37 -8.99 1.27
C LYS A 112 -19.89 -8.64 1.30
N ALA A 113 -19.06 -9.52 1.82
CA ALA A 113 -17.62 -9.36 1.76
C ALA A 113 -16.96 -10.58 1.12
N ASN A 114 -15.75 -10.42 0.59
CA ASN A 114 -14.96 -11.50 -0.01
C ASN A 114 -14.38 -12.49 1.01
N TYR A 115 -15.24 -12.93 1.93
CA TYR A 115 -14.95 -13.87 3.00
C TYR A 115 -15.85 -15.08 2.84
N PHE A 116 -15.33 -16.26 3.15
CA PHE A 116 -16.10 -17.48 3.32
C PHE A 116 -16.04 -17.92 4.77
N LYS A 117 -17.15 -18.38 5.34
CA LYS A 117 -17.17 -18.96 6.68
C LYS A 117 -16.52 -20.34 6.65
N VAL A 118 -15.67 -20.63 7.63
CA VAL A 118 -15.19 -21.99 7.87
C VAL A 118 -16.23 -22.72 8.70
N ILE A 119 -16.76 -23.81 8.15
CA ILE A 119 -17.71 -24.69 8.81
C ILE A 119 -16.89 -25.74 9.57
N GLN A 120 -17.13 -25.86 10.85
CA GLN A 120 -16.49 -26.84 11.73
C GLN A 120 -17.48 -27.97 12.01
N GLY A 121 -16.99 -29.21 12.02
CA GLY A 121 -17.80 -30.33 12.49
C GLY A 121 -18.16 -30.18 13.98
N LYS A 122 -19.22 -30.87 14.43
CA LYS A 122 -19.71 -30.78 15.81
C LYS A 122 -18.65 -31.08 16.87
N ASP A 123 -17.71 -31.95 16.52
CA ASP A 123 -16.69 -32.48 17.43
C ASP A 123 -15.33 -31.78 17.21
N PHE A 124 -15.31 -30.67 16.46
CA PHE A 124 -14.09 -29.95 16.13
C PHE A 124 -13.46 -29.37 17.39
N GLN A 125 -12.25 -29.85 17.71
CA GLN A 125 -11.44 -29.32 18.79
C GLN A 125 -9.97 -29.51 18.46
N VAL A 126 -9.15 -28.49 18.71
CA VAL A 126 -7.71 -28.60 18.51
C VAL A 126 -7.09 -29.22 19.75
N THR A 127 -6.57 -30.44 19.61
CA THR A 127 -5.94 -31.18 20.72
C THR A 127 -4.45 -31.35 20.43
N GLN A 128 -3.61 -31.17 21.46
CA GLN A 128 -2.17 -31.33 21.37
C GLN A 128 -1.73 -32.73 21.87
N TYR A 129 -0.81 -33.35 21.13
CA TYR A 129 -0.20 -34.64 21.43
C TYR A 129 1.33 -34.53 21.37
N HIS A 130 2.00 -35.41 22.10
CA HIS A 130 3.43 -35.63 22.06
C HIS A 130 3.73 -36.90 21.27
N VAL A 131 4.72 -36.85 20.37
CA VAL A 131 5.14 -37.97 19.53
C VAL A 131 6.59 -38.34 19.85
N GLU A 132 6.79 -39.59 20.23
CA GLU A 132 8.09 -40.18 20.54
C GLU A 132 8.39 -41.34 19.59
N PHE A 133 9.66 -41.51 19.24
CA PHE A 133 10.14 -42.64 18.45
C PHE A 133 11.23 -43.38 19.23
N ASN A 134 11.19 -44.70 19.23
CA ASN A 134 12.22 -45.56 19.79
C ASN A 134 12.64 -46.64 18.77
N PRO A 135 13.90 -46.68 18.30
CA PRO A 135 14.98 -45.74 18.61
C PRO A 135 14.70 -44.32 18.07
N GLU A 136 15.42 -43.32 18.59
CA GLU A 136 15.23 -41.91 18.21
C GLU A 136 15.61 -41.68 16.74
N ILE A 137 14.90 -40.76 16.06
CA ILE A 137 15.10 -40.46 14.64
C ILE A 137 15.51 -39.00 14.49
N ASP A 138 16.77 -38.76 14.10
CA ASP A 138 17.28 -37.40 13.88
C ASP A 138 16.61 -36.72 12.68
N LEU A 139 16.40 -37.46 11.59
CA LEU A 139 15.86 -36.92 10.35
C LEU A 139 14.37 -36.61 10.46
N ALA A 140 14.02 -35.33 10.59
CA ALA A 140 12.63 -34.85 10.63
C ALA A 140 11.79 -35.30 9.41
N GLY A 141 12.42 -35.49 8.25
CA GLY A 141 11.77 -36.03 7.05
C GLY A 141 11.28 -37.47 7.24
N MET A 142 12.07 -38.30 7.92
CA MET A 142 11.74 -39.69 8.23
C MET A 142 10.62 -39.76 9.28
N ARG A 143 10.72 -38.96 10.35
CA ARG A 143 9.62 -38.81 11.35
C ARG A 143 8.29 -38.46 10.70
N LYS A 144 8.30 -37.48 9.79
CA LYS A 144 7.11 -37.08 9.01
C LYS A 144 6.61 -38.20 8.09
N ALA A 145 7.50 -38.97 7.47
CA ALA A 145 7.11 -40.09 6.62
C ALA A 145 6.43 -41.21 7.41
N PHE A 146 6.92 -41.51 8.62
CA PHE A 146 6.34 -42.51 9.51
C PHE A 146 4.97 -42.07 10.05
N LEU A 147 4.83 -40.81 10.48
CA LEU A 147 3.52 -40.26 10.86
C LEU A 147 2.50 -40.28 9.72
N ARG A 148 2.93 -40.06 8.47
CA ARG A 148 2.04 -40.15 7.29
C ARG A 148 1.44 -41.55 7.07
N GLN A 149 2.11 -42.61 7.52
CA GLN A 149 1.57 -43.97 7.42
C GLN A 149 0.38 -44.16 8.35
N GLN A 150 0.25 -43.36 9.40
CA GLN A 150 -0.85 -43.42 10.37
C GLN A 150 -1.94 -42.37 10.12
N VAL A 151 -2.06 -41.88 8.87
CA VAL A 151 -3.04 -40.84 8.52
C VAL A 151 -4.49 -41.29 8.74
N ASP A 152 -4.79 -42.58 8.58
CA ASP A 152 -6.15 -43.10 8.79
C ASP A 152 -6.58 -43.00 10.26
N TYR A 153 -5.65 -43.27 11.17
CA TYR A 153 -5.85 -43.09 12.61
C TYR A 153 -5.93 -41.60 12.98
N LEU A 154 -4.94 -40.81 12.57
CA LEU A 154 -4.81 -39.41 12.96
C LEU A 154 -5.88 -38.51 12.32
N GLY A 155 -6.25 -38.79 11.09
CA GLY A 155 -6.97 -37.88 10.21
C GLY A 155 -6.07 -36.71 9.78
N GLY A 156 -6.64 -35.52 9.69
CA GLY A 156 -5.91 -34.29 9.45
C GLY A 156 -5.07 -33.90 10.67
N TYR A 157 -3.76 -33.77 10.47
CA TYR A 157 -2.84 -33.40 11.55
C TYR A 157 -1.80 -32.34 11.13
N VAL A 158 -1.25 -31.66 12.13
CA VAL A 158 -0.11 -30.74 12.00
C VAL A 158 1.00 -31.20 12.94
N TYR A 159 2.15 -31.56 12.37
CA TYR A 159 3.32 -32.01 13.12
C TYR A 159 4.51 -31.07 12.88
N ASP A 160 5.17 -30.65 13.96
CA ASP A 160 6.33 -29.76 13.89
C ASP A 160 7.56 -30.42 13.23
N GLY A 161 7.68 -31.75 13.33
CA GLY A 161 8.84 -32.51 12.86
C GLY A 161 9.77 -32.96 13.98
N GLN A 162 9.45 -32.64 15.23
CA GLN A 162 10.20 -33.01 16.42
C GLN A 162 9.36 -33.88 17.36
N SER A 163 8.36 -33.29 18.02
CA SER A 163 7.61 -33.98 19.06
C SER A 163 6.18 -33.49 19.25
N ILE A 164 5.80 -32.33 18.71
CA ILE A 164 4.45 -31.79 18.92
C ILE A 164 3.57 -32.05 17.70
N LEU A 165 2.43 -32.69 17.97
CA LEU A 165 1.39 -32.99 17.01
C LEU A 165 0.07 -32.32 17.43
N TYR A 166 -0.63 -31.72 16.47
CA TYR A 166 -1.98 -31.21 16.64
C TYR A 166 -2.94 -31.95 15.73
N THR A 167 -4.11 -32.32 16.26
CA THR A 167 -5.23 -32.84 15.49
C THR A 167 -6.47 -31.97 15.75
N THR A 168 -7.47 -32.03 14.86
CA THR A 168 -8.74 -31.30 15.00
C THR A 168 -9.88 -32.16 15.56
N ARG A 169 -9.56 -33.39 15.96
CA ARG A 169 -10.42 -34.34 16.64
C ARG A 169 -9.65 -34.98 17.78
N LYS A 170 -10.31 -35.25 18.90
CA LYS A 170 -9.69 -36.02 19.98
C LYS A 170 -9.49 -37.46 19.51
N LEU A 171 -8.28 -37.98 19.66
CA LEU A 171 -7.95 -39.36 19.33
C LEU A 171 -8.59 -40.28 20.38
N ALA A 172 -8.97 -41.49 19.95
CA ALA A 172 -9.72 -42.41 20.80
C ALA A 172 -8.93 -42.91 22.01
N GLN A 173 -7.60 -43.05 21.87
CA GLN A 173 -6.71 -43.50 22.92
C GLN A 173 -5.87 -42.33 23.44
N GLU A 174 -5.62 -42.31 24.76
CA GLU A 174 -4.70 -41.34 25.35
C GLU A 174 -3.25 -41.63 24.99
N VAL A 175 -2.90 -42.91 24.80
CA VAL A 175 -1.60 -43.36 24.32
C VAL A 175 -1.82 -44.37 23.21
N ALA A 176 -1.27 -44.09 22.03
CA ALA A 176 -1.32 -44.98 20.87
C ALA A 176 0.10 -45.36 20.45
N GLU A 177 0.36 -46.66 20.31
CA GLU A 177 1.66 -47.21 19.93
C GLU A 177 1.60 -47.89 18.57
N PHE A 178 2.58 -47.61 17.71
CA PHE A 178 2.67 -48.14 16.36
C PHE A 178 4.05 -48.74 16.11
N LYS A 179 4.10 -49.99 15.65
CA LYS A 179 5.34 -50.61 15.18
C LYS A 179 5.55 -50.31 13.70
N ILE A 180 6.69 -49.73 13.35
CA ILE A 180 7.02 -49.27 12.00
C ILE A 180 8.33 -49.93 11.58
N THR A 181 8.34 -50.54 10.40
CA THR A 181 9.57 -51.11 9.82
C THR A 181 10.07 -50.18 8.72
N SER A 182 11.33 -49.74 8.82
CA SER A 182 11.97 -48.92 7.79
C SER A 182 12.30 -49.74 6.53
N ARG A 183 12.67 -49.05 5.45
CA ARG A 183 13.14 -49.71 4.20
C ARG A 183 14.40 -50.56 4.41
N GLU A 184 15.18 -50.25 5.44
CA GLU A 184 16.42 -50.94 5.81
C GLU A 184 16.17 -52.08 6.83
N GLY A 185 14.90 -52.36 7.15
CA GLY A 185 14.52 -53.44 8.07
C GLY A 185 14.58 -53.09 9.56
N VAL A 186 15.06 -51.89 9.92
CA VAL A 186 15.08 -51.42 11.32
C VAL A 186 13.64 -51.22 11.82
N GLN A 187 13.33 -51.77 13.00
CA GLN A 187 12.05 -51.58 13.68
C GLN A 187 12.07 -50.35 14.58
N TYR A 188 11.02 -49.55 14.48
CA TYR A 188 10.74 -48.38 15.30
C TYR A 188 9.41 -48.57 16.03
N SER A 189 9.35 -48.15 17.29
CA SER A 189 8.10 -47.93 18.00
C SER A 189 7.79 -46.42 18.02
N MET A 190 6.66 -46.03 17.43
CA MET A 190 6.16 -44.66 17.49
C MET A 190 5.04 -44.58 18.52
N THR A 191 5.18 -43.71 19.50
CA THR A 191 4.17 -43.50 20.56
C THR A 191 3.58 -42.11 20.42
N ILE A 192 2.25 -42.01 20.45
CA ILE A 192 1.51 -40.75 20.41
C ILE A 192 0.75 -40.62 21.73
N LYS A 193 1.13 -39.65 22.56
CA LYS A 193 0.56 -39.41 23.90
C LYS A 193 -0.25 -38.12 23.92
N ALA A 194 -1.49 -38.17 24.39
CA ALA A 194 -2.30 -36.99 24.63
C ALA A 194 -1.67 -36.14 25.73
N THR A 195 -1.54 -34.84 25.51
CA THR A 195 -0.99 -33.93 26.53
C THR A 195 -2.05 -33.43 27.54
N GLY A 196 -3.33 -33.78 27.33
CA GLY A 196 -4.46 -33.24 28.07
C GLY A 196 -4.81 -31.79 27.73
N VAL A 197 -4.06 -31.13 26.83
CA VAL A 197 -4.26 -29.73 26.45
C VAL A 197 -5.17 -29.64 25.23
N THR A 198 -6.40 -29.18 25.45
CA THR A 198 -7.26 -28.61 24.39
C THR A 198 -6.88 -27.14 24.20
N VAL A 199 -6.53 -26.77 22.98
CA VAL A 199 -6.08 -25.41 22.67
C VAL A 199 -7.30 -24.51 22.47
N ASP A 200 -7.33 -23.37 23.17
CA ASP A 200 -8.36 -22.34 22.97
C ASP A 200 -8.39 -21.93 21.49
N ILE A 201 -9.60 -21.84 20.92
CA ILE A 201 -9.80 -21.46 19.51
C ILE A 201 -9.23 -20.07 19.19
N ASN A 202 -9.14 -19.20 20.20
CA ASN A 202 -8.57 -17.86 20.12
C ASN A 202 -7.04 -17.84 20.26
N ASP A 203 -6.40 -18.98 20.55
CA ASP A 203 -4.95 -19.08 20.58
C ASP A 203 -4.37 -18.88 19.17
N HIS A 204 -3.34 -18.04 19.07
CA HIS A 204 -2.57 -17.83 17.85
C HIS A 204 -2.04 -19.13 17.20
N LYS A 205 -1.84 -20.21 17.96
CA LYS A 205 -1.47 -21.54 17.45
C LYS A 205 -2.56 -22.12 16.56
N VAL A 206 -3.83 -21.96 16.92
CA VAL A 206 -4.98 -22.43 16.12
C VAL A 206 -5.05 -21.70 14.78
N SER A 207 -4.75 -20.40 14.77
CA SER A 207 -4.62 -19.65 13.51
C SER A 207 -3.56 -20.24 12.57
N GLN A 208 -2.46 -20.82 13.09
CA GLN A 208 -1.45 -21.48 12.25
C GLN A 208 -2.00 -22.79 11.66
N ILE A 209 -2.76 -23.56 12.43
CA ILE A 209 -3.41 -24.79 11.99
C ILE A 209 -4.39 -24.48 10.87
N TYR A 210 -5.26 -23.48 11.04
CA TYR A 210 -6.16 -23.02 9.98
C TYR A 210 -5.43 -22.63 8.69
N ASN A 211 -4.29 -21.93 8.80
CA ASN A 211 -3.47 -21.59 7.63
C ASN A 211 -2.91 -22.84 6.92
N ILE A 212 -2.61 -23.91 7.67
CA ILE A 212 -2.15 -25.18 7.10
C ILE A 212 -3.30 -25.91 6.42
N ILE A 213 -4.47 -25.99 7.05
CA ILE A 213 -5.69 -26.58 6.49
C ILE A 213 -6.01 -25.91 5.15
N LEU A 214 -6.07 -24.58 5.13
CA LEU A 214 -6.37 -23.82 3.92
C LEU A 214 -5.34 -24.04 2.81
N ARG A 215 -4.04 -24.06 3.15
CA ARG A 215 -2.99 -24.35 2.16
C ARG A 215 -3.10 -25.77 1.62
N SER A 216 -3.38 -26.75 2.47
CA SER A 216 -3.56 -28.14 2.05
C SER A 216 -4.72 -28.28 1.08
N ALA A 217 -5.88 -27.68 1.41
CA ALA A 217 -7.04 -27.64 0.53
C ALA A 217 -6.73 -26.98 -0.82
N MET A 218 -6.05 -25.83 -0.81
CA MET A 218 -5.67 -25.12 -2.04
C MET A 218 -4.66 -25.86 -2.91
N ASN A 219 -3.80 -26.72 -2.34
CA ASN A 219 -2.86 -27.52 -3.13
C ASN A 219 -3.59 -28.49 -4.08
N GLY A 220 -4.78 -28.96 -3.70
CA GLY A 220 -5.62 -29.80 -4.56
C GLY A 220 -6.13 -29.10 -5.83
N LEU A 221 -5.96 -27.78 -5.94
CA LEU A 221 -6.27 -27.02 -7.16
C LEU A 221 -5.11 -26.93 -8.15
N ASN A 222 -3.93 -27.45 -7.77
CA ASN A 222 -2.69 -27.42 -8.56
C ASN A 222 -2.29 -26.00 -9.04
N LEU A 223 -2.52 -25.01 -8.18
CA LEU A 223 -2.10 -23.62 -8.43
C LEU A 223 -0.62 -23.41 -8.13
N GLN A 224 0.00 -22.48 -8.85
CA GLN A 224 1.41 -22.15 -8.69
C GLN A 224 1.63 -21.10 -7.60
N LEU A 225 2.50 -21.40 -6.64
CA LEU A 225 2.92 -20.45 -5.62
C LEU A 225 3.95 -19.46 -6.18
N VAL A 226 3.56 -18.20 -6.33
CA VAL A 226 4.47 -17.09 -6.67
C VAL A 226 4.59 -16.14 -5.49
N GLY A 227 5.74 -16.17 -4.82
CA GLY A 227 5.96 -15.43 -3.58
C GLY A 227 5.14 -16.03 -2.42
N ARG A 228 4.01 -15.41 -2.08
CA ARG A 228 3.10 -15.85 -1.01
C ARG A 228 1.68 -16.14 -1.50
N HIS A 229 1.44 -16.05 -2.81
CA HIS A 229 0.12 -16.09 -3.41
C HIS A 229 0.07 -17.17 -4.48
N LEU A 230 -1.14 -17.68 -4.73
CA LEU A 230 -1.39 -18.79 -5.64
C LEU A 230 -1.91 -18.23 -6.96
N TYR A 231 -1.31 -18.63 -8.08
CA TYR A 231 -1.67 -18.18 -9.41
C TYR A 231 -1.89 -19.37 -10.34
N ASP A 232 -2.73 -19.17 -11.34
CA ASP A 232 -3.12 -20.17 -12.31
C ASP A 232 -2.46 -19.87 -13.67
N PRO A 233 -1.30 -20.46 -13.98
CA PRO A 233 -0.62 -20.23 -15.25
C PRO A 233 -1.37 -20.83 -16.45
N GLN A 234 -2.25 -21.82 -16.22
CA GLN A 234 -3.01 -22.48 -17.28
C GLN A 234 -4.13 -21.56 -17.79
N ASN A 235 -4.75 -20.78 -16.90
CA ASN A 235 -5.81 -19.84 -17.22
C ASN A 235 -5.30 -18.39 -17.45
N LYS A 236 -4.08 -18.24 -17.96
CA LYS A 236 -3.48 -16.93 -18.22
C LYS A 236 -4.19 -16.16 -19.34
N VAL A 237 -4.23 -14.85 -19.21
CA VAL A 237 -4.70 -13.93 -20.25
C VAL A 237 -3.50 -13.30 -20.94
N SER A 238 -3.31 -13.56 -22.23
CA SER A 238 -2.20 -13.04 -23.01
C SER A 238 -2.55 -11.75 -23.75
N LEU A 239 -1.89 -10.66 -23.40
CA LEU A 239 -1.89 -9.38 -24.12
C LEU A 239 -0.73 -9.38 -25.11
N ARG A 240 -0.93 -10.06 -26.26
CA ARG A 240 0.13 -10.33 -27.25
C ARG A 240 0.78 -9.06 -27.80
N GLU A 241 -0.02 -8.02 -28.04
CA GLU A 241 0.42 -6.69 -28.53
C GLU A 241 1.43 -6.01 -27.59
N PHE A 242 1.44 -6.38 -26.30
CA PHE A 242 2.35 -5.81 -25.31
C PHE A 242 3.35 -6.83 -24.77
N HIS A 243 3.41 -8.04 -25.36
CA HIS A 243 4.24 -9.14 -24.90
C HIS A 243 4.08 -9.42 -23.41
N ILE A 244 2.83 -9.49 -22.92
CA ILE A 244 2.52 -9.70 -21.49
C ILE A 244 1.49 -10.78 -21.30
N ASP A 245 1.71 -11.61 -20.29
CA ASP A 245 0.74 -12.56 -19.76
C ASP A 245 0.27 -12.10 -18.36
N LEU A 246 -1.04 -12.15 -18.13
CA LEU A 246 -1.67 -11.92 -16.84
C LEU A 246 -2.11 -13.26 -16.27
N TRP A 247 -1.48 -13.69 -15.18
CA TRP A 247 -1.88 -14.92 -14.51
C TRP A 247 -2.90 -14.57 -13.42
N PRO A 248 -4.15 -15.05 -13.52
CA PRO A 248 -5.12 -14.88 -12.45
C PRO A 248 -4.71 -15.70 -11.23
N GLY A 249 -5.12 -15.29 -10.05
CA GLY A 249 -4.75 -15.95 -8.81
C GLY A 249 -5.51 -15.41 -7.60
N TYR A 250 -5.14 -15.94 -6.45
CA TYR A 250 -5.84 -15.73 -5.20
C TYR A 250 -4.85 -15.38 -4.09
N ILE A 251 -5.21 -14.35 -3.33
CA ILE A 251 -4.60 -13.99 -2.06
C ILE A 251 -5.55 -14.46 -0.98
N THR A 252 -5.10 -15.37 -0.13
CA THR A 252 -5.92 -15.90 0.94
C THR A 252 -5.34 -15.61 2.32
N SER A 253 -6.25 -15.44 3.28
CA SER A 253 -5.91 -15.37 4.70
C SER A 253 -7.07 -15.88 5.53
N ILE A 254 -6.77 -16.71 6.52
CA ILE A 254 -7.75 -17.28 7.46
C ILE A 254 -7.45 -16.80 8.86
N ARG A 255 -8.49 -16.32 9.56
CA ARG A 255 -8.40 -15.78 10.93
C ARG A 255 -9.73 -15.96 11.67
N GLN A 256 -9.67 -15.95 12.99
CA GLN A 256 -10.83 -15.70 13.84
C GLN A 256 -11.29 -14.25 13.63
N HIS A 257 -12.58 -14.05 13.45
CA HIS A 257 -13.24 -12.74 13.44
C HIS A 257 -14.20 -12.62 14.63
N GLU A 258 -15.03 -11.58 14.67
CA GLU A 258 -15.92 -11.29 15.82
C GLU A 258 -16.69 -12.51 16.36
N ARG A 259 -17.14 -13.40 15.48
CA ARG A 259 -17.93 -14.58 15.85
C ARG A 259 -17.46 -15.86 15.16
N ASP A 260 -17.08 -15.76 13.89
CA ASP A 260 -16.77 -16.90 13.05
C ASP A 260 -15.30 -16.91 12.62
N VAL A 261 -14.77 -18.09 12.31
CA VAL A 261 -13.52 -18.23 11.56
C VAL A 261 -13.83 -17.97 10.09
N LEU A 262 -13.17 -16.97 9.50
CA LEU A 262 -13.42 -16.58 8.11
C LEU A 262 -12.15 -16.70 7.26
N VAL A 263 -12.33 -17.09 6.00
CA VAL A 263 -11.31 -17.08 4.95
C VAL A 263 -11.55 -15.88 4.05
N CYS A 264 -10.73 -14.85 4.18
CA CYS A 264 -10.65 -13.80 3.17
C CYS A 264 -10.00 -14.38 1.91
N CYS A 265 -10.64 -14.19 0.76
CA CYS A 265 -10.10 -14.53 -0.54
C CYS A 265 -10.21 -13.33 -1.48
N GLU A 266 -9.08 -12.80 -1.93
CA GLU A 266 -9.03 -11.70 -2.89
C GLU A 266 -8.43 -12.16 -4.20
N ILE A 267 -9.04 -11.72 -5.31
CA ILE A 267 -8.54 -12.02 -6.64
C ILE A 267 -7.36 -11.12 -6.94
N SER A 268 -6.28 -11.72 -7.41
CA SER A 268 -5.04 -11.05 -7.79
C SER A 268 -4.63 -11.45 -9.19
N HIS A 269 -3.86 -10.58 -9.85
CA HIS A 269 -3.23 -10.88 -11.13
C HIS A 269 -1.73 -10.69 -11.01
N LYS A 270 -0.97 -11.67 -11.50
CA LYS A 270 0.49 -11.55 -11.66
C LYS A 270 0.80 -11.16 -13.10
N VAL A 271 1.49 -10.03 -13.26
CA VAL A 271 1.99 -9.60 -14.57
C VAL A 271 3.31 -10.29 -14.86
N MET A 272 3.33 -11.03 -15.96
CA MET A 272 4.46 -11.76 -16.49
C MET A 272 4.85 -11.14 -17.83
N ARG A 273 6.11 -10.71 -17.99
CA ARG A 273 6.59 -10.29 -19.30
C ARG A 273 6.84 -11.55 -20.13
N GLN A 274 6.50 -11.51 -21.41
CA GLN A 274 6.76 -12.64 -22.28
C GLN A 274 8.25 -12.75 -22.61
N GLU A 275 8.96 -11.62 -22.60
CA GLU A 275 10.38 -11.57 -22.89
C GLU A 275 11.24 -12.27 -21.82
N THR A 276 12.23 -13.00 -22.30
CA THR A 276 13.28 -13.57 -21.47
C THR A 276 14.34 -12.53 -21.16
N ILE A 277 15.11 -12.72 -20.09
CA ILE A 277 16.25 -11.86 -19.78
C ILE A 277 17.31 -11.95 -20.89
N TYR A 278 17.37 -13.07 -21.60
CA TYR A 278 18.23 -13.23 -22.78
C TYR A 278 17.82 -12.35 -23.97
N GLU A 279 16.52 -12.16 -24.20
CA GLU A 279 16.05 -11.23 -25.25
C GLU A 279 16.40 -9.78 -24.90
N ILE A 280 16.20 -9.39 -23.64
CA ILE A 280 16.64 -8.07 -23.13
C ILE A 280 18.16 -7.90 -23.33
N LEU A 281 18.94 -8.94 -23.02
CA LEU A 281 20.39 -8.95 -23.24
C LEU A 281 20.74 -8.71 -24.71
N ARG A 282 20.07 -9.40 -25.63
CA ARG A 282 20.30 -9.27 -27.07
C ARG A 282 19.96 -7.87 -27.58
N ASP A 283 18.87 -7.29 -27.08
CA ASP A 283 18.44 -5.94 -27.44
C ASP A 283 19.41 -4.86 -26.92
N HIS A 284 20.04 -5.06 -25.77
CA HIS A 284 21.11 -4.16 -25.31
C HIS A 284 22.39 -4.34 -26.10
N LYS A 285 22.79 -5.58 -26.42
CA LYS A 285 23.98 -5.86 -27.24
C LYS A 285 23.93 -5.16 -28.60
N SER A 286 22.75 -5.00 -29.19
CA SER A 286 22.58 -4.30 -30.47
C SER A 286 22.63 -2.75 -30.37
N GLN A 287 22.63 -2.17 -29.16
CA GLN A 287 22.57 -0.73 -28.93
C GLN A 287 23.95 -0.05 -28.70
N GLY A 288 25.07 -0.77 -28.86
CA GLY A 288 26.44 -0.23 -28.85
C GLY A 288 27.33 -0.68 -27.67
N ASP A 289 28.51 -0.07 -27.54
CA ASP A 289 29.61 -0.60 -26.71
C ASP A 289 29.36 -0.60 -25.19
N ARG A 290 28.47 0.26 -24.68
CA ARG A 290 28.10 0.32 -23.25
C ARG A 290 26.93 -0.59 -22.87
N TRP A 291 26.67 -1.62 -23.67
CA TRP A 291 25.53 -2.52 -23.46
C TRP A 291 25.56 -3.26 -22.12
N GLN A 292 26.75 -3.61 -21.60
CA GLN A 292 26.88 -4.31 -20.31
C GLN A 292 26.37 -3.47 -19.14
N GLU A 293 26.74 -2.18 -19.10
CA GLU A 293 26.29 -1.25 -18.05
C GLU A 293 24.79 -0.99 -18.14
N ASN A 294 24.27 -0.80 -19.36
CA ASN A 294 22.85 -0.55 -19.59
C ASN A 294 22.00 -1.78 -19.25
N PHE A 295 22.45 -2.97 -19.62
CA PHE A 295 21.82 -4.23 -19.26
C PHE A 295 21.79 -4.41 -17.74
N LYS A 296 22.93 -4.25 -17.05
CA LYS A 296 23.00 -4.31 -15.57
C LYS A 296 22.01 -3.33 -14.92
N LYS A 297 21.96 -2.07 -15.39
CA LYS A 297 21.02 -1.05 -14.87
C LYS A 297 19.55 -1.47 -15.02
N GLU A 298 19.19 -2.18 -16.08
CA GLU A 298 17.81 -2.64 -16.30
C GLU A 298 17.45 -3.88 -15.46
N VAL A 299 18.34 -4.88 -15.39
CA VAL A 299 17.99 -6.18 -14.79
C VAL A 299 18.26 -6.26 -13.29
N ILE A 300 19.25 -5.53 -12.75
CA ILE A 300 19.57 -5.58 -11.32
C ILE A 300 18.41 -5.04 -10.47
N GLY A 301 18.03 -5.82 -9.46
CA GLY A 301 16.89 -5.57 -8.59
C GLY A 301 15.56 -6.04 -9.14
N SER A 302 15.50 -6.50 -10.39
CA SER A 302 14.30 -7.13 -10.95
C SER A 302 14.06 -8.51 -10.33
N VAL A 303 12.80 -8.97 -10.35
CA VAL A 303 12.44 -10.34 -9.98
C VAL A 303 12.18 -11.12 -11.26
N VAL A 304 12.85 -12.25 -11.41
CA VAL A 304 12.71 -13.14 -12.57
C VAL A 304 12.00 -14.42 -12.16
N LEU A 305 11.23 -15.00 -13.08
CA LEU A 305 10.63 -16.33 -12.96
C LEU A 305 11.42 -17.30 -13.82
N THR A 306 11.75 -18.46 -13.27
CA THR A 306 12.38 -19.55 -14.03
C THR A 306 11.32 -20.53 -14.51
N ASP A 307 11.17 -20.67 -15.83
CA ASP A 307 10.05 -21.42 -16.44
C ASP A 307 10.08 -22.93 -16.11
N TYR A 308 11.27 -23.49 -15.88
CA TYR A 308 11.47 -24.93 -15.64
C TYR A 308 11.06 -25.41 -14.24
N ASN A 309 10.92 -24.51 -13.28
CA ASN A 309 10.52 -24.88 -11.90
C ASN A 309 9.59 -23.86 -11.24
N ASN A 310 9.20 -22.81 -11.97
CA ASN A 310 8.21 -21.86 -11.54
C ASN A 310 8.59 -21.08 -10.27
N LYS A 311 9.88 -21.00 -9.96
CA LYS A 311 10.44 -20.23 -8.84
C LYS A 311 10.84 -18.82 -9.26
N THR A 312 10.82 -17.91 -8.29
CA THR A 312 11.23 -16.52 -8.50
C THR A 312 12.49 -16.18 -7.75
N TYR A 313 13.36 -15.43 -8.41
CA TYR A 313 14.65 -14.97 -7.88
C TYR A 313 14.78 -13.48 -8.09
N ARG A 314 15.48 -12.80 -7.17
CA ARG A 314 15.85 -11.40 -7.38
C ARG A 314 17.23 -11.40 -8.02
N VAL A 315 17.37 -10.66 -9.10
CA VAL A 315 18.68 -10.45 -9.73
C VAL A 315 19.42 -9.42 -8.88
N ASP A 316 20.56 -9.79 -8.32
CA ASP A 316 21.40 -8.91 -7.51
C ASP A 316 22.63 -8.43 -8.29
N ASP A 317 23.11 -9.23 -9.25
CA ASP A 317 24.14 -8.83 -10.22
C ASP A 317 24.04 -9.65 -11.52
N VAL A 318 24.90 -9.36 -12.48
CA VAL A 318 25.14 -10.15 -13.70
C VAL A 318 26.62 -10.47 -13.77
N ASP A 319 26.93 -11.75 -13.87
CA ASP A 319 28.28 -12.26 -14.08
C ASP A 319 28.53 -12.47 -15.58
N PHE A 320 29.40 -11.63 -16.14
CA PHE A 320 29.82 -11.72 -17.55
C PHE A 320 31.02 -12.64 -17.76
N GLY A 321 31.68 -13.10 -16.69
CA GLY A 321 32.82 -14.02 -16.76
C GLY A 321 32.42 -15.50 -16.76
N SER A 322 31.24 -15.83 -16.22
CA SER A 322 30.66 -17.18 -16.26
C SER A 322 29.67 -17.35 -17.41
N SER A 323 29.43 -18.60 -17.80
CA SER A 323 28.45 -18.97 -18.82
C SER A 323 27.78 -20.32 -18.51
N PRO A 324 26.74 -20.73 -19.25
CA PRO A 324 26.17 -22.08 -19.14
C PRO A 324 27.18 -23.23 -19.31
N SER A 325 28.30 -22.99 -19.99
CA SER A 325 29.39 -23.97 -20.13
C SER A 325 30.30 -24.07 -18.89
N ALA A 326 30.19 -23.14 -17.94
CA ALA A 326 30.94 -23.21 -16.69
C ALA A 326 30.45 -24.37 -15.80
N THR A 327 31.35 -24.89 -14.97
CA THR A 327 31.07 -26.00 -14.05
C THR A 327 30.74 -25.51 -12.65
N PHE A 328 29.87 -26.23 -11.94
CA PHE A 328 29.61 -26.06 -10.52
C PHE A 328 29.61 -27.43 -9.82
N GLU A 329 29.76 -27.41 -8.49
CA GLU A 329 29.74 -28.60 -7.66
C GLU A 329 28.32 -28.89 -7.15
N LYS A 330 27.86 -30.13 -7.35
CA LYS A 330 26.59 -30.64 -6.87
C LYS A 330 26.85 -31.86 -5.98
N GLY A 331 27.06 -31.61 -4.68
CA GLY A 331 27.63 -32.62 -3.80
C GLY A 331 29.07 -32.90 -4.22
N GLU A 332 29.45 -34.16 -4.39
CA GLU A 332 30.80 -34.54 -4.84
C GLU A 332 30.98 -34.52 -6.37
N HIS A 333 29.93 -34.25 -7.14
CA HIS A 333 29.96 -34.29 -8.60
C HIS A 333 30.09 -32.90 -9.21
N LYS A 334 31.12 -32.72 -10.05
CA LYS A 334 31.30 -31.51 -10.86
C LYS A 334 30.57 -31.64 -12.19
N MET A 335 29.70 -30.69 -12.52
CA MET A 335 28.96 -30.71 -13.79
C MET A 335 28.76 -29.30 -14.34
N THR A 336 28.55 -29.18 -15.66
CA THR A 336 28.23 -27.88 -16.27
C THR A 336 26.78 -27.45 -15.96
N PHE A 337 26.49 -26.15 -16.00
CA PHE A 337 25.11 -25.68 -15.91
C PHE A 337 24.26 -26.24 -17.06
N PHE A 338 24.83 -26.29 -18.26
CA PHE A 338 24.21 -26.91 -19.44
C PHE A 338 23.74 -28.36 -19.18
N ASP A 339 24.64 -29.22 -18.71
CA ASP A 339 24.32 -30.63 -18.44
C ASP A 339 23.33 -30.78 -17.29
N TYR A 340 23.41 -29.90 -16.28
CA TYR A 340 22.46 -29.89 -15.18
C TYR A 340 21.03 -29.58 -15.65
N TYR A 341 20.84 -28.55 -16.47
CA TYR A 341 19.51 -28.19 -16.98
C TYR A 341 18.95 -29.26 -17.92
N LYS A 342 19.80 -29.84 -18.76
CA LYS A 342 19.41 -30.93 -19.66
C LYS A 342 19.02 -32.19 -18.91
N SER A 343 19.81 -32.62 -17.93
CA SER A 343 19.55 -33.85 -17.17
C SER A 343 18.37 -33.71 -16.19
N LYS A 344 18.29 -32.61 -15.44
CA LYS A 344 17.30 -32.45 -14.37
C LYS A 344 15.95 -31.97 -14.86
N TYR A 345 15.95 -31.02 -15.80
CA TYR A 345 14.74 -30.33 -16.24
C TYR A 345 14.37 -30.66 -17.70
N ARG A 346 15.20 -31.40 -18.42
CA ARG A 346 15.01 -31.70 -19.86
C ARG A 346 14.89 -30.43 -20.70
N VAL A 347 15.66 -29.40 -20.32
CA VAL A 347 15.71 -28.11 -21.01
C VAL A 347 17.06 -27.96 -21.69
N ASP A 348 17.05 -27.63 -22.98
CA ASP A 348 18.25 -27.33 -23.75
C ASP A 348 18.51 -25.81 -23.76
N ILE A 349 19.78 -25.42 -23.67
CA ILE A 349 20.21 -24.01 -23.66
C ILE A 349 20.84 -23.71 -25.01
N ARG A 350 20.30 -22.72 -25.72
CA ARG A 350 20.72 -22.39 -27.09
C ARG A 350 22.02 -21.60 -27.09
N ASP A 351 22.13 -20.52 -26.32
CA ASP A 351 23.37 -19.74 -26.22
C ASP A 351 24.18 -20.20 -25.02
N ARG A 352 25.26 -20.96 -25.27
CA ARG A 352 26.14 -21.47 -24.21
C ARG A 352 27.15 -20.43 -23.70
N ASN A 353 27.26 -19.29 -24.37
CA ASN A 353 28.20 -18.19 -24.06
C ASN A 353 27.49 -16.98 -23.44
N GLN A 354 26.17 -17.06 -23.20
CA GLN A 354 25.45 -16.01 -22.50
C GLN A 354 25.98 -15.84 -21.07
N PRO A 355 25.98 -14.61 -20.52
CA PRO A 355 26.35 -14.35 -19.13
C PRO A 355 25.35 -15.01 -18.16
N MET A 356 25.71 -15.07 -16.88
CA MET A 356 24.86 -15.65 -15.84
C MET A 356 24.26 -14.55 -14.95
N LEU A 357 23.01 -14.72 -14.52
CA LEU A 357 22.39 -13.84 -13.53
C LEU A 357 22.78 -14.31 -12.13
N VAL A 358 23.16 -13.36 -11.27
CA VAL A 358 23.53 -13.62 -9.89
C VAL A 358 22.33 -13.33 -8.99
N SER A 359 21.92 -14.30 -8.18
CA SER A 359 20.92 -14.14 -7.12
C SER A 359 21.52 -14.54 -5.79
N ASN A 360 21.60 -13.60 -4.86
CA ASN A 360 22.11 -13.89 -3.53
C ASN A 360 21.04 -14.59 -2.68
N PRO A 361 21.44 -15.56 -1.83
CA PRO A 361 20.50 -16.23 -0.94
C PRO A 361 19.88 -15.21 0.03
N LYS A 362 18.56 -15.32 0.26
CA LYS A 362 17.89 -14.48 1.25
C LYS A 362 18.38 -14.87 2.64
N ALA A 363 18.24 -13.96 3.62
CA ALA A 363 18.54 -14.29 5.02
C ALA A 363 17.80 -15.54 5.54
N SER A 364 16.64 -15.87 4.95
CA SER A 364 15.92 -17.12 5.23
C SER A 364 16.58 -18.37 4.64
N ASP A 365 17.22 -18.25 3.48
CA ASP A 365 17.94 -19.33 2.81
C ASP A 365 19.29 -19.56 3.50
N VAL A 366 20.00 -18.49 3.87
CA VAL A 366 21.22 -18.56 4.71
C VAL A 366 20.93 -19.28 6.04
N ARG A 367 19.83 -18.91 6.72
CA ARG A 367 19.36 -19.61 7.93
C ARG A 367 18.93 -21.07 7.71
N ALA A 368 18.68 -21.47 6.47
CA ALA A 368 18.35 -22.85 6.09
C ALA A 368 19.58 -23.59 5.55
N GLY A 369 20.79 -23.10 5.82
CA GLY A 369 22.05 -23.69 5.37
C GLY A 369 22.38 -23.46 3.88
N ARG A 370 21.58 -22.65 3.17
CA ARG A 370 21.82 -22.30 1.76
C ARG A 370 22.59 -20.99 1.68
N THR A 371 23.92 -21.08 1.68
CA THR A 371 24.85 -19.95 1.68
C THR A 371 25.42 -19.62 0.30
N GLY A 372 25.34 -20.55 -0.65
CA GLY A 372 25.86 -20.36 -2.01
C GLY A 372 25.10 -19.32 -2.82
N VAL A 373 25.85 -18.52 -3.59
CA VAL A 373 25.32 -17.63 -4.63
C VAL A 373 24.67 -18.49 -5.73
N LEU A 374 23.47 -18.10 -6.17
CA LEU A 374 22.76 -18.80 -7.24
C LEU A 374 23.08 -18.14 -8.58
N LEU A 375 23.55 -18.93 -9.53
CA LEU A 375 23.70 -18.52 -10.92
C LEU A 375 22.52 -19.04 -11.74
N LEU A 376 21.88 -18.15 -12.50
CA LEU A 376 20.71 -18.46 -13.32
C LEU A 376 21.00 -18.10 -14.78
N VAL A 377 20.51 -18.93 -15.70
CA VAL A 377 20.69 -18.73 -17.14
C VAL A 377 19.64 -17.72 -17.64
N PRO A 378 20.03 -16.57 -18.24
CA PRO A 378 19.11 -15.55 -18.76
C PRO A 378 18.01 -16.09 -19.69
N GLU A 379 18.36 -17.05 -20.54
CA GLU A 379 17.43 -17.68 -21.50
C GLU A 379 16.28 -18.43 -20.81
N LEU A 380 16.51 -18.90 -19.60
CA LEU A 380 15.53 -19.66 -18.82
C LEU A 380 14.79 -18.80 -17.79
N CYS A 381 15.00 -17.49 -17.83
CA CYS A 381 14.46 -16.52 -16.88
C CYS A 381 13.57 -15.50 -17.60
N ARG A 382 12.29 -15.40 -17.22
CA ARG A 382 11.39 -14.34 -17.67
C ARG A 382 11.35 -13.19 -16.69
N ALA A 383 11.38 -11.97 -17.22
CA ALA A 383 11.22 -10.79 -16.39
C ALA A 383 9.79 -10.71 -15.82
N THR A 384 9.66 -10.31 -14.55
CA THR A 384 8.33 -10.13 -13.92
C THR A 384 8.05 -8.67 -13.61
N GLY A 385 6.75 -8.31 -13.57
CA GLY A 385 6.33 -6.94 -13.35
C GLY A 385 6.54 -6.04 -14.56
N LEU A 386 6.33 -4.74 -14.35
CA LEU A 386 6.37 -3.72 -15.41
C LEU A 386 7.58 -2.81 -15.23
N THR A 387 8.28 -2.52 -16.33
CA THR A 387 9.29 -1.45 -16.41
C THR A 387 8.64 -0.07 -16.31
N ASP A 388 9.41 0.96 -15.98
CA ASP A 388 8.85 2.32 -15.89
C ASP A 388 8.33 2.83 -17.24
N LYS A 389 8.98 2.45 -18.34
CA LYS A 389 8.51 2.71 -19.71
C LYS A 389 7.14 2.06 -19.96
N GLN A 390 7.00 0.78 -19.60
CA GLN A 390 5.74 0.04 -19.69
C GLN A 390 4.64 0.63 -18.80
N ARG A 391 4.96 1.06 -17.57
CA ARG A 391 4.01 1.73 -16.67
C ARG A 391 3.51 3.05 -17.21
N SER A 392 4.35 3.76 -17.97
CA SER A 392 3.99 5.03 -18.60
C SER A 392 3.17 4.87 -19.90
N ASN A 393 3.08 3.65 -20.45
CA ASN A 393 2.32 3.36 -21.65
C ASN A 393 0.81 3.24 -21.33
N TYR A 394 0.04 4.24 -21.77
CA TYR A 394 -1.39 4.34 -21.48
C TYR A 394 -2.22 3.23 -22.13
N THR A 395 -1.91 2.83 -23.37
CA THR A 395 -2.69 1.82 -24.10
C THR A 395 -2.56 0.47 -23.41
N MET A 396 -1.33 0.10 -23.07
CA MET A 396 -1.02 -1.08 -22.29
C MET A 396 -1.66 -1.05 -20.90
N ALA A 397 -1.58 0.09 -20.20
CA ALA A 397 -2.21 0.25 -18.89
C ALA A 397 -3.73 0.04 -18.96
N ARG A 398 -4.38 0.51 -20.03
CA ARG A 398 -5.81 0.34 -20.28
C ARG A 398 -6.18 -1.11 -20.58
N ALA A 399 -5.45 -1.77 -21.49
CA ALA A 399 -5.69 -3.18 -21.82
C ALA A 399 -5.55 -4.10 -20.60
N MET A 400 -4.56 -3.85 -19.74
CA MET A 400 -4.43 -4.55 -18.46
C MET A 400 -5.56 -4.20 -17.48
N ALA A 401 -6.04 -2.95 -17.45
CA ALA A 401 -7.13 -2.53 -16.59
C ALA A 401 -8.44 -3.26 -16.91
N ASP A 402 -8.71 -3.51 -18.20
CA ASP A 402 -9.92 -4.23 -18.63
C ASP A 402 -10.03 -5.64 -18.02
N HIS A 403 -8.88 -6.28 -17.72
CA HIS A 403 -8.85 -7.59 -17.05
C HIS A 403 -8.68 -7.50 -15.52
N THR A 404 -7.98 -6.48 -15.02
CA THR A 404 -7.63 -6.38 -13.59
C THR A 404 -8.65 -5.60 -12.76
N GLN A 405 -9.36 -4.64 -13.35
CA GLN A 405 -10.36 -3.80 -12.70
C GLN A 405 -11.77 -4.38 -12.82
N MET A 406 -11.99 -5.52 -12.17
CA MET A 406 -13.28 -6.22 -12.21
C MET A 406 -14.38 -5.48 -11.43
N PRO A 407 -15.59 -5.32 -11.99
CA PRO A 407 -16.77 -4.88 -11.26
C PRO A 407 -17.14 -5.83 -10.10
N PRO A 408 -17.89 -5.35 -9.09
CA PRO A 408 -18.33 -6.13 -7.93
C PRO A 408 -18.95 -7.49 -8.26
N GLN A 409 -19.88 -7.51 -9.22
CA GLN A 409 -20.59 -8.71 -9.64
C GLN A 409 -19.63 -9.77 -10.20
N THR A 410 -18.83 -9.41 -11.20
CA THR A 410 -17.81 -10.30 -11.80
C THR A 410 -16.79 -10.79 -10.79
N ARG A 411 -16.39 -9.93 -9.83
CA ARG A 411 -15.47 -10.31 -8.76
C ARG A 411 -16.11 -11.38 -7.86
N SER A 412 -17.37 -11.21 -7.47
CA SER A 412 -18.09 -12.21 -6.67
C SER A 412 -18.24 -13.54 -7.42
N GLU A 413 -18.55 -13.51 -8.71
CA GLU A 413 -18.68 -14.72 -9.54
C GLU A 413 -17.37 -15.51 -9.59
N ARG A 414 -16.23 -14.84 -9.71
CA ARG A 414 -14.90 -15.48 -9.68
C ARG A 414 -14.53 -16.07 -8.31
N LEU A 415 -15.07 -15.52 -7.22
CA LEU A 415 -14.92 -16.11 -5.88
C LEU A 415 -15.79 -17.36 -5.74
N THR A 416 -17.03 -17.32 -6.25
CA THR A 416 -17.89 -18.51 -6.33
C THR A 416 -17.28 -19.59 -7.21
N ASP A 417 -16.62 -19.21 -8.31
CA ASP A 417 -15.88 -20.13 -9.19
C ASP A 417 -14.74 -20.85 -8.46
N LEU A 418 -13.92 -20.12 -7.70
CA LEU A 418 -12.90 -20.73 -6.84
C LEU A 418 -13.52 -21.77 -5.89
N ARG A 419 -14.62 -21.41 -5.23
CA ARG A 419 -15.28 -22.31 -4.30
C ARG A 419 -15.83 -23.56 -4.99
N ARG A 420 -16.36 -23.42 -6.21
CA ARG A 420 -16.77 -24.54 -7.06
C ARG A 420 -15.59 -25.42 -7.46
N ARG A 421 -14.43 -24.84 -7.80
CA ARG A 421 -13.20 -25.61 -8.08
C ARG A 421 -12.76 -26.44 -6.87
N LEU A 422 -12.85 -25.88 -5.66
CA LEU A 422 -12.59 -26.64 -4.42
C LEU A 422 -13.56 -27.82 -4.25
N ASP A 423 -14.83 -27.66 -4.66
CA ASP A 423 -15.78 -28.78 -4.66
C ASP A 423 -15.49 -29.83 -5.75
N GLN A 424 -14.87 -29.46 -6.86
CA GLN A 424 -14.56 -30.40 -7.94
C GLN A 424 -13.26 -31.19 -7.68
N SER A 425 -12.33 -30.64 -6.90
CA SER A 425 -11.11 -31.33 -6.52
C SER A 425 -11.34 -32.34 -5.39
N LEU A 426 -11.18 -33.62 -5.71
CA LEU A 426 -11.22 -34.71 -4.72
C LEU A 426 -10.18 -34.52 -3.62
N ASP A 427 -8.97 -34.09 -3.98
CA ASP A 427 -7.89 -33.81 -3.04
C ASP A 427 -8.27 -32.68 -2.09
N SER A 428 -8.76 -31.55 -2.63
CA SER A 428 -9.18 -30.40 -1.80
C SER A 428 -10.27 -30.79 -0.80
N LYS A 429 -11.28 -31.54 -1.26
CA LYS A 429 -12.37 -32.06 -0.41
C LYS A 429 -11.86 -32.99 0.68
N ALA A 430 -11.01 -33.96 0.31
CA ALA A 430 -10.42 -34.89 1.26
C ALA A 430 -9.60 -34.15 2.33
N GLN A 431 -8.81 -33.15 1.94
CA GLN A 431 -8.04 -32.35 2.91
C GLN A 431 -8.95 -31.60 3.89
N LEU A 432 -10.01 -30.94 3.43
CA LEU A 432 -10.96 -30.25 4.32
C LEU A 432 -11.65 -31.23 5.28
N ALA A 433 -12.15 -32.36 4.75
CA ALA A 433 -12.82 -33.41 5.50
C ALA A 433 -11.91 -34.06 6.55
N ASN A 434 -10.64 -34.32 6.22
CA ASN A 434 -9.64 -34.89 7.14
C ASN A 434 -9.47 -34.03 8.39
N PHE A 435 -9.55 -32.71 8.25
CA PHE A 435 -9.48 -31.77 9.38
C PHE A 435 -10.83 -31.48 10.03
N ASN A 436 -11.90 -32.20 9.69
CA ASN A 436 -13.26 -31.99 10.19
C ASN A 436 -13.75 -30.54 9.94
N THR A 437 -13.45 -30.02 8.75
CA THR A 437 -13.79 -28.66 8.32
C THR A 437 -14.38 -28.65 6.92
N ASP A 438 -15.15 -27.62 6.59
CA ASP A 438 -15.54 -27.26 5.23
C ASP A 438 -15.47 -25.73 5.09
N ILE A 439 -15.55 -25.23 3.86
CA ILE A 439 -15.66 -23.80 3.57
C ILE A 439 -17.06 -23.56 2.98
N ASP A 440 -17.76 -22.55 3.49
CA ASP A 440 -19.11 -22.20 3.00
C ASP A 440 -19.08 -21.93 1.48
N ARG A 441 -20.18 -22.29 0.82
CA ARG A 441 -20.38 -22.09 -0.61
C ARG A 441 -20.68 -20.63 -0.96
N ARG A 442 -21.19 -19.87 0.01
CA ARG A 442 -21.56 -18.46 -0.14
C ARG A 442 -20.56 -17.56 0.56
N ILE A 443 -20.35 -16.39 -0.04
CA ILE A 443 -19.61 -15.32 0.63
C ILE A 443 -20.43 -14.74 1.79
N VAL A 444 -19.75 -14.28 2.83
CA VAL A 444 -20.35 -13.77 4.06
C VAL A 444 -21.25 -12.57 3.76
N THR A 445 -22.50 -12.64 4.22
CA THR A 445 -23.51 -11.58 4.10
C THR A 445 -23.83 -11.05 5.50
N PHE A 446 -23.92 -9.73 5.65
CA PHE A 446 -24.13 -9.05 6.93
C PHE A 446 -24.67 -7.64 6.71
N ASN A 447 -25.14 -6.98 7.77
CA ASN A 447 -25.56 -5.59 7.71
C ASN A 447 -24.37 -4.66 7.97
N GLY A 448 -24.35 -3.51 7.31
CA GLY A 448 -23.50 -2.38 7.69
C GLY A 448 -24.34 -1.11 7.75
N ARG A 449 -23.68 0.05 7.80
CA ARG A 449 -24.36 1.35 7.82
C ARG A 449 -23.79 2.28 6.75
N ALA A 450 -24.63 3.09 6.13
CA ALA A 450 -24.21 4.18 5.25
C ALA A 450 -24.45 5.52 5.95
N LEU A 451 -23.37 6.25 6.24
CA LEU A 451 -23.47 7.60 6.80
C LEU A 451 -24.13 8.57 5.81
N LYS A 452 -24.77 9.60 6.36
CA LYS A 452 -25.31 10.71 5.57
C LYS A 452 -24.17 11.43 4.83
N GLN A 453 -24.42 11.84 3.59
CA GLN A 453 -23.47 12.66 2.83
C GLN A 453 -23.31 14.04 3.47
N GLU A 454 -22.08 14.55 3.46
CA GLU A 454 -21.76 15.86 4.01
C GLU A 454 -22.12 16.98 3.02
N THR A 455 -22.66 18.06 3.56
CA THR A 455 -22.89 19.31 2.83
C THR A 455 -21.59 20.12 2.77
N MET A 456 -21.20 20.54 1.57
CA MET A 456 -20.03 21.39 1.35
C MET A 456 -20.37 22.85 1.64
N LEU A 457 -19.47 23.54 2.34
CA LEU A 457 -19.55 24.95 2.69
C LEU A 457 -18.59 25.77 1.82
N PHE A 458 -19.10 26.86 1.26
CA PHE A 458 -18.36 27.80 0.41
C PHE A 458 -18.42 29.22 1.00
N GLY A 459 -17.71 30.16 0.39
CA GLY A 459 -17.73 31.56 0.82
C GLY A 459 -19.11 32.21 0.65
N GLY A 460 -19.36 33.29 1.38
CA GLY A 460 -20.65 33.99 1.35
C GLY A 460 -21.83 33.19 1.92
N GLY A 461 -21.55 32.16 2.74
CA GLY A 461 -22.59 31.34 3.38
C GLY A 461 -23.25 30.31 2.46
N ARG A 462 -22.75 30.13 1.22
CA ARG A 462 -23.31 29.18 0.27
C ARG A 462 -22.99 27.74 0.64
N THR A 463 -23.92 26.85 0.33
CA THR A 463 -23.80 25.42 0.60
C THR A 463 -24.13 24.60 -0.64
N SER A 464 -23.61 23.36 -0.70
CA SER A 464 -23.97 22.38 -1.72
C SER A 464 -24.09 21.00 -1.09
N ASP A 465 -25.24 20.37 -1.24
CA ASP A 465 -25.41 18.97 -0.89
C ASP A 465 -24.72 18.09 -1.94
N ASN A 466 -24.17 16.97 -1.48
CA ASN A 466 -23.53 15.99 -2.35
C ASN A 466 -24.50 14.88 -2.72
N ASP A 467 -24.41 14.43 -3.97
CA ASP A 467 -25.08 13.22 -4.43
C ASP A 467 -24.34 11.95 -3.97
N HIS A 468 -24.80 10.78 -4.44
CA HIS A 468 -24.17 9.50 -4.13
C HIS A 468 -22.77 9.32 -4.76
N THR A 469 -22.37 10.16 -5.72
CA THR A 469 -21.05 10.11 -6.34
C THR A 469 -20.00 10.89 -5.55
N VAL A 470 -20.46 11.81 -4.69
CA VAL A 470 -19.63 12.63 -3.79
C VAL A 470 -18.59 13.42 -4.58
N ASP A 471 -19.07 14.14 -5.59
CA ASP A 471 -18.31 15.04 -6.46
C ASP A 471 -18.92 16.45 -6.42
N TRP A 472 -18.16 17.43 -5.94
CA TRP A 472 -18.58 18.83 -5.85
C TRP A 472 -17.78 19.74 -6.79
N THR A 473 -17.26 19.19 -7.89
CA THR A 473 -16.46 19.95 -8.87
C THR A 473 -17.23 21.14 -9.45
N ASN A 474 -18.51 20.96 -9.78
CA ASN A 474 -19.34 22.03 -10.35
C ASN A 474 -19.68 23.12 -9.31
N PRO A 475 -20.20 22.80 -8.11
CA PRO A 475 -20.37 23.77 -7.03
C PRO A 475 -19.08 24.52 -6.68
N MET A 476 -17.93 23.85 -6.70
CA MET A 476 -16.64 24.48 -6.45
C MET A 476 -16.26 25.50 -7.53
N LYS A 477 -16.65 25.28 -8.79
CA LYS A 477 -16.39 26.22 -9.90
C LYS A 477 -17.33 27.44 -9.88
N SER A 478 -18.55 27.28 -9.38
CA SER A 478 -19.60 28.30 -9.43
C SER A 478 -19.74 29.15 -8.16
N ASN A 479 -19.03 28.80 -7.09
CA ASN A 479 -19.10 29.50 -5.81
C ASN A 479 -17.75 30.15 -5.44
N GLN A 480 -17.84 31.18 -4.60
CA GLN A 480 -16.69 31.77 -3.92
C GLN A 480 -15.99 30.72 -3.04
N MET A 481 -14.66 30.74 -3.03
CA MET A 481 -13.88 29.88 -2.12
C MET A 481 -14.21 30.18 -0.65
N PHE A 482 -14.18 29.16 0.21
CA PHE A 482 -14.49 29.31 1.64
C PHE A 482 -13.59 30.32 2.37
N GLN A 483 -12.29 30.25 2.13
CA GLN A 483 -11.27 31.17 2.65
C GLN A 483 -10.35 31.58 1.49
N PRO A 484 -10.74 32.58 0.69
CA PRO A 484 -9.89 33.12 -0.36
C PRO A 484 -8.83 34.05 0.26
N LEU A 485 -7.60 33.98 -0.24
CA LEU A 485 -6.53 34.91 0.11
C LEU A 485 -6.22 35.87 -1.04
N ALA A 486 -5.64 37.03 -0.73
CA ALA A 486 -5.19 37.99 -1.73
C ALA A 486 -3.75 37.71 -2.20
N LEU A 487 -3.56 37.63 -3.52
CA LEU A 487 -2.27 37.43 -4.18
C LEU A 487 -1.80 38.71 -4.88
N GLN A 488 -1.10 39.55 -4.13
CA GLN A 488 -0.66 40.87 -4.59
C GLN A 488 0.74 40.88 -5.20
N ARG A 489 1.71 40.20 -4.58
CA ARG A 489 3.12 40.15 -5.03
C ARG A 489 3.49 38.75 -5.47
N TRP A 490 3.50 38.50 -6.78
CA TRP A 490 3.84 37.20 -7.35
C TRP A 490 4.47 37.32 -8.74
N VAL A 491 5.12 36.25 -9.18
CA VAL A 491 5.89 36.21 -10.43
C VAL A 491 5.42 35.06 -11.30
N PHE A 492 5.29 35.30 -12.61
CA PHE A 492 4.95 34.29 -13.60
C PHE A 492 6.12 34.09 -14.56
N VAL A 493 6.75 32.91 -14.47
CA VAL A 493 7.92 32.51 -15.24
C VAL A 493 7.53 31.60 -16.40
N TYR A 494 7.98 31.91 -17.62
CA TYR A 494 7.67 31.11 -18.81
C TYR A 494 8.80 31.16 -19.86
N PRO A 495 9.00 30.10 -20.66
CA PRO A 495 9.90 30.15 -21.83
C PRO A 495 9.38 31.01 -22.97
N THR A 496 10.28 31.66 -23.72
CA THR A 496 9.95 32.45 -24.92
C THR A 496 9.02 31.73 -25.88
N ARG A 497 9.30 30.45 -26.17
CA ARG A 497 8.48 29.61 -27.07
C ARG A 497 7.03 29.37 -26.60
N ASN A 498 6.72 29.70 -25.34
CA ASN A 498 5.41 29.54 -24.74
C ASN A 498 4.79 30.89 -24.33
N ALA A 499 5.31 32.01 -24.85
CA ALA A 499 4.86 33.33 -24.47
C ALA A 499 3.36 33.52 -24.73
N GLN A 500 2.88 33.20 -25.93
CA GLN A 500 1.47 33.40 -26.29
C GLN A 500 0.53 32.57 -25.40
N GLU A 501 0.82 31.29 -25.21
CA GLU A 501 0.03 30.39 -24.37
C GLU A 501 0.02 30.85 -22.91
N SER A 502 1.15 31.36 -22.41
CA SER A 502 1.27 31.85 -21.03
C SER A 502 0.43 33.11 -20.80
N HIS A 503 0.43 34.06 -21.75
CA HIS A 503 -0.41 35.25 -21.66
C HIS A 503 -1.91 34.90 -21.75
N ASN A 504 -2.28 33.98 -22.64
CA ASN A 504 -3.66 33.50 -22.74
C ASN A 504 -4.10 32.79 -21.45
N PHE A 505 -3.22 31.96 -20.88
CA PHE A 505 -3.50 31.26 -19.63
C PHE A 505 -3.62 32.23 -18.45
N LEU A 506 -2.81 33.31 -18.41
CA LEU A 506 -2.92 34.35 -17.38
C LEU A 506 -4.30 35.03 -17.41
N LYS A 507 -4.78 35.42 -18.60
CA LYS A 507 -6.11 36.03 -18.76
C LYS A 507 -7.21 35.11 -18.24
N LEU A 508 -7.13 33.83 -18.60
CA LEU A 508 -8.09 32.82 -18.13
C LEU A 508 -8.00 32.59 -16.62
N LEU A 509 -6.79 32.58 -16.05
CA LEU A 509 -6.59 32.46 -14.62
C LEU A 509 -7.19 33.66 -13.86
N GLN A 510 -7.05 34.87 -14.40
CA GLN A 510 -7.67 36.09 -13.85
C GLN A 510 -9.20 36.06 -13.94
N GLU A 511 -9.77 35.60 -15.06
CA GLU A 511 -11.21 35.42 -15.21
C GLU A 511 -11.76 34.46 -14.14
N VAL A 512 -11.10 33.32 -13.95
CA VAL A 512 -11.51 32.33 -12.94
C VAL A 512 -11.28 32.86 -11.52
N ALA A 513 -10.21 33.60 -11.29
CA ALA A 513 -9.93 34.25 -10.01
C ALA A 513 -11.06 35.19 -9.59
N ASN A 514 -11.52 36.04 -10.51
CA ASN A 514 -12.66 36.92 -10.29
C ASN A 514 -13.95 36.15 -9.99
N GLY A 515 -14.24 35.09 -10.76
CA GLY A 515 -15.43 34.25 -10.55
C GLY A 515 -15.45 33.53 -9.20
N MET A 516 -14.27 33.23 -8.62
CA MET A 516 -14.13 32.57 -7.32
C MET A 516 -13.81 33.56 -6.17
N HIS A 517 -13.88 34.87 -6.45
CA HIS A 517 -13.53 35.97 -5.53
C HIS A 517 -12.15 35.81 -4.89
N PHE A 518 -11.17 35.39 -5.69
CA PHE A 518 -9.76 35.37 -5.31
C PHE A 518 -9.09 36.63 -5.85
N GLU A 519 -8.75 37.56 -4.97
CA GLU A 519 -8.09 38.81 -5.35
C GLU A 519 -6.68 38.51 -5.88
N MET A 520 -6.46 38.71 -7.18
CA MET A 520 -5.20 38.41 -7.85
C MET A 520 -4.72 39.62 -8.66
N SER A 521 -3.68 40.28 -8.16
CA SER A 521 -3.02 41.39 -8.88
C SER A 521 -2.26 40.88 -10.10
N ALA A 522 -1.90 41.77 -11.03
CA ALA A 522 -1.08 41.39 -12.18
C ALA A 522 0.30 40.87 -11.71
N PRO A 523 0.79 39.73 -12.24
CA PRO A 523 2.11 39.22 -11.88
C PRO A 523 3.23 40.04 -12.52
N LYS A 524 4.43 39.96 -11.95
CA LYS A 524 5.63 40.28 -12.71
C LYS A 524 5.92 39.14 -13.68
N MET A 525 5.89 39.44 -14.97
CA MET A 525 6.22 38.47 -16.02
C MET A 525 7.74 38.30 -16.14
N LYS A 526 8.21 37.05 -16.21
CA LYS A 526 9.63 36.71 -16.37
C LYS A 526 9.80 35.67 -17.47
N GLU A 527 10.36 36.12 -18.58
CA GLU A 527 10.63 35.28 -19.73
C GLU A 527 11.98 34.56 -19.60
N LEU A 528 12.03 33.31 -20.04
CA LEU A 528 13.25 32.49 -20.10
C LEU A 528 13.66 32.28 -21.56
N PRO A 529 14.94 32.46 -21.91
CA PRO A 529 15.41 32.32 -23.29
C PRO A 529 15.38 30.87 -23.80
N ASP A 530 15.52 29.89 -22.90
CA ASP A 530 15.51 28.47 -23.22
C ASP A 530 14.83 27.65 -22.12
N ASP A 531 14.76 26.32 -22.32
CA ASP A 531 14.17 25.40 -21.36
C ASP A 531 15.19 24.56 -20.56
N ARG A 532 16.48 24.97 -20.55
CA ARG A 532 17.55 24.27 -19.84
C ARG A 532 17.38 24.40 -18.33
N VAL A 533 17.71 23.34 -17.60
CA VAL A 533 17.58 23.31 -16.13
C VAL A 533 18.32 24.47 -15.47
N GLY A 534 19.58 24.73 -15.87
CA GLY A 534 20.40 25.82 -15.32
C GLY A 534 19.74 27.20 -15.46
N THR A 535 19.10 27.48 -16.59
CA THR A 535 18.41 28.75 -16.87
C THR A 535 17.24 28.96 -15.91
N TYR A 536 16.41 27.93 -15.70
CA TYR A 536 15.33 27.99 -14.70
C TYR A 536 15.88 28.25 -13.29
N LEU A 537 16.92 27.50 -12.88
CA LEU A 537 17.45 27.63 -11.52
C LEU A 537 18.05 29.01 -11.27
N LYS A 538 18.81 29.54 -12.23
CA LYS A 538 19.36 30.91 -12.16
C LYS A 538 18.23 31.94 -12.02
N GLN A 539 17.22 31.88 -12.90
CA GLN A 539 16.14 32.86 -12.89
C GLN A 539 15.29 32.77 -11.62
N VAL A 540 14.97 31.56 -11.16
CA VAL A 540 14.21 31.36 -9.92
C VAL A 540 15.01 31.88 -8.72
N LYS A 541 16.33 31.70 -8.70
CA LYS A 541 17.20 32.21 -7.61
C LYS A 541 17.15 33.74 -7.51
N GLU A 542 17.18 34.42 -8.65
CA GLU A 542 17.02 35.88 -8.72
C GLU A 542 15.61 36.31 -8.29
N ILE A 543 14.57 35.60 -8.71
CA ILE A 543 13.17 35.91 -8.36
C ILE A 543 12.94 35.73 -6.86
N VAL A 544 13.49 34.68 -6.27
CA VAL A 544 13.38 34.38 -4.84
C VAL A 544 13.94 35.53 -3.99
N ALA A 545 14.96 36.25 -4.48
CA ALA A 545 15.49 37.45 -3.81
C ALA A 545 14.50 38.64 -3.80
N MET A 546 13.50 38.64 -4.68
CA MET A 546 12.42 39.63 -4.67
C MET A 546 11.32 39.33 -3.63
N ASP A 547 11.44 38.19 -2.93
CA ASP A 547 10.52 37.73 -1.88
C ASP A 547 9.04 37.61 -2.33
N PRO A 548 8.71 37.02 -3.48
CA PRO A 548 7.31 36.89 -3.90
C PRO A 548 6.50 35.99 -2.96
N LYS A 549 5.20 36.26 -2.82
CA LYS A 549 4.27 35.37 -2.10
C LYS A 549 4.08 34.03 -2.80
N LEU A 550 4.21 34.00 -4.13
CA LEU A 550 4.12 32.79 -4.95
C LEU A 550 4.86 32.97 -6.29
N ILE A 551 5.40 31.87 -6.82
CA ILE A 551 5.95 31.83 -8.19
C ILE A 551 5.18 30.79 -9.02
N LEU A 552 4.55 31.23 -10.12
CA LEU A 552 3.96 30.36 -11.13
C LEU A 552 5.00 30.11 -12.23
N ILE A 553 5.26 28.84 -12.57
CA ILE A 553 6.35 28.46 -13.48
C ILE A 553 5.81 27.51 -14.56
N VAL A 554 5.94 27.92 -15.83
CA VAL A 554 5.65 27.05 -16.98
C VAL A 554 6.84 26.12 -17.21
N LEU A 555 6.59 24.81 -17.17
CA LEU A 555 7.54 23.79 -17.55
C LEU A 555 7.25 23.33 -18.97
N SER A 556 8.27 23.40 -19.80
CA SER A 556 8.23 22.95 -21.18
C SER A 556 7.84 21.48 -21.39
N ASN A 557 8.20 20.62 -20.44
CA ASN A 557 7.88 19.19 -20.45
C ASN A 557 7.90 18.66 -19.00
N ASN A 558 7.60 17.38 -18.80
CA ASN A 558 7.57 16.75 -17.48
C ASN A 558 8.96 16.28 -17.00
N SER A 559 10.00 17.11 -17.20
CA SER A 559 11.37 16.83 -16.73
C SER A 559 11.41 16.79 -15.21
N ALA A 560 11.75 15.61 -14.65
CA ALA A 560 11.87 15.41 -13.21
C ALA A 560 13.01 16.24 -12.60
N ASP A 561 14.15 16.34 -13.30
CA ASP A 561 15.33 17.09 -12.82
C ASP A 561 15.03 18.59 -12.72
N ARG A 562 14.35 19.16 -13.72
CA ARG A 562 13.95 20.57 -13.71
C ARG A 562 13.02 20.85 -12.53
N TYR A 563 12.00 20.01 -12.35
CA TYR A 563 11.05 20.15 -11.25
C TYR A 563 11.74 20.03 -9.88
N ALA A 564 12.60 19.02 -9.71
CA ALA A 564 13.33 18.79 -8.47
C ALA A 564 14.25 19.96 -8.11
N GLY A 565 15.01 20.48 -9.08
CA GLY A 565 15.90 21.63 -8.85
C GLY A 565 15.13 22.89 -8.43
N ILE A 566 14.02 23.21 -9.12
CA ILE A 566 13.15 24.34 -8.75
C ILE A 566 12.62 24.17 -7.33
N LYS A 567 12.07 22.99 -7.03
CA LYS A 567 11.50 22.71 -5.71
C LYS A 567 12.54 22.73 -4.60
N LYS A 568 13.77 22.27 -4.84
CA LYS A 568 14.86 22.36 -3.87
C LYS A 568 15.15 23.82 -3.51
N LEU A 569 15.33 24.67 -4.51
CA LEU A 569 15.61 26.09 -4.31
C LEU A 569 14.48 26.82 -3.55
N THR A 570 13.22 26.49 -3.84
CA THR A 570 12.06 27.21 -3.27
C THR A 570 11.45 26.56 -2.03
N CYS A 571 11.88 25.35 -1.67
CA CYS A 571 11.37 24.65 -0.48
C CYS A 571 12.44 24.31 0.54
N VAL A 572 13.72 24.26 0.19
CA VAL A 572 14.82 23.98 1.12
C VAL A 572 15.59 25.27 1.40
N ASP A 573 16.05 25.95 0.35
CA ASP A 573 16.92 27.13 0.52
C ASP A 573 16.13 28.37 1.00
N LYS A 574 14.87 28.48 0.55
CA LYS A 574 13.92 29.53 0.94
C LYS A 574 12.52 28.94 1.07
N ALA A 575 11.66 29.58 1.86
CA ALA A 575 10.28 29.14 2.07
C ALA A 575 9.30 29.91 1.16
N ILE A 576 9.36 29.66 -0.17
CA ILE A 576 8.50 30.35 -1.15
C ILE A 576 7.62 29.34 -1.90
N PRO A 577 6.28 29.40 -1.77
CA PRO A 577 5.40 28.50 -2.49
C PRO A 577 5.53 28.64 -4.02
N THR A 578 5.60 27.50 -4.71
CA THR A 578 5.68 27.46 -6.18
C THR A 578 4.59 26.60 -6.80
N GLN A 579 4.04 27.09 -7.91
CA GLN A 579 3.08 26.38 -8.76
C GLN A 579 3.73 26.09 -10.10
N CYS A 580 3.75 24.82 -10.52
CA CYS A 580 4.32 24.42 -11.80
C CYS A 580 3.20 23.94 -12.74
N VAL A 581 3.23 24.38 -13.99
CA VAL A 581 2.25 24.00 -15.02
C VAL A 581 3.01 23.54 -16.27
N VAL A 582 2.67 22.38 -16.84
CA VAL A 582 3.34 21.91 -18.06
C VAL A 582 2.73 22.60 -19.27
N SER A 583 3.53 23.12 -20.19
CA SER A 583 3.06 23.92 -21.35
C SER A 583 1.90 23.28 -22.12
N ARG A 584 1.98 21.96 -22.39
CA ARG A 584 0.92 21.19 -23.07
C ARG A 584 -0.44 21.19 -22.37
N THR A 585 -0.50 21.58 -21.09
CA THR A 585 -1.76 21.70 -20.35
C THR A 585 -2.38 23.08 -20.50
N MET A 586 -1.66 24.10 -21.00
CA MET A 586 -2.26 25.41 -21.34
C MET A 586 -2.85 25.42 -22.76
N VAL A 587 -2.48 24.38 -23.52
CA VAL A 587 -2.97 23.85 -24.80
C VAL A 587 -4.49 23.54 -24.94
N PRO A 588 -5.37 24.30 -25.63
CA PRO A 588 -6.69 23.76 -25.97
C PRO A 588 -6.57 22.43 -26.73
N LYS A 589 -7.27 21.39 -26.27
CA LYS A 589 -7.32 20.07 -26.92
C LYS A 589 -8.66 19.94 -27.67
N LYS A 590 -9.00 18.72 -28.11
CA LYS A 590 -10.31 18.39 -28.72
C LYS A 590 -11.52 18.86 -27.88
N SER A 591 -11.35 19.01 -26.55
CA SER A 591 -12.35 19.55 -25.62
C SER A 591 -12.53 21.09 -25.66
N GLY A 592 -11.82 21.79 -26.55
CA GLY A 592 -11.85 23.25 -26.66
C GLY A 592 -11.31 23.99 -25.44
N ILE A 593 -11.64 25.28 -25.37
CA ILE A 593 -11.21 26.22 -24.30
C ILE A 593 -11.81 25.84 -22.94
N GLY A 594 -13.01 25.25 -22.90
CA GLY A 594 -13.64 24.80 -21.65
C GLY A 594 -12.77 23.83 -20.84
N GLY A 595 -12.10 22.91 -21.54
CA GLY A 595 -11.12 22.02 -20.93
C GLY A 595 -9.97 22.77 -20.26
N VAL A 596 -9.50 23.88 -20.85
CA VAL A 596 -8.45 24.75 -20.30
C VAL A 596 -8.95 25.61 -19.14
N LYS A 597 -10.21 26.03 -19.15
CA LYS A 597 -10.82 26.74 -18.02
C LYS A 597 -10.86 25.87 -16.76
N SER A 598 -11.23 24.59 -16.90
CA SER A 598 -11.22 23.57 -15.85
C SER A 598 -9.84 23.43 -15.17
N ILE A 599 -8.76 23.66 -15.93
CA ILE A 599 -7.34 23.67 -15.50
C ILE A 599 -7.08 24.87 -14.63
N ALA A 600 -7.37 26.04 -15.17
CA ALA A 600 -7.10 27.31 -14.54
C ALA A 600 -7.80 27.34 -13.17
N THR A 601 -9.03 26.85 -13.07
CA THR A 601 -9.73 26.66 -11.79
C THR A 601 -8.94 25.80 -10.81
N LYS A 602 -8.49 24.62 -11.21
CA LYS A 602 -7.75 23.72 -10.30
C LYS A 602 -6.39 24.30 -9.89
N VAL A 603 -5.68 24.95 -10.83
CA VAL A 603 -4.42 25.65 -10.57
C VAL A 603 -4.64 26.80 -9.58
N LEU A 604 -5.69 27.59 -9.76
CA LEU A 604 -6.05 28.69 -8.87
C LEU A 604 -6.38 28.19 -7.46
N ILE A 605 -7.17 27.13 -7.33
CA ILE A 605 -7.48 26.51 -6.04
C ILE A 605 -6.20 26.06 -5.33
N GLN A 606 -5.29 25.41 -6.06
CA GLN A 606 -4.01 24.98 -5.53
C GLN A 606 -3.15 26.18 -5.10
N MET A 607 -3.16 27.28 -5.86
CA MET A 607 -2.50 28.53 -5.49
C MET A 607 -3.08 29.12 -4.19
N ASN A 608 -4.40 29.17 -4.04
CA ASN A 608 -5.04 29.61 -2.80
C ASN A 608 -4.61 28.73 -1.60
N CYS A 609 -4.62 27.40 -1.76
CA CYS A 609 -4.20 26.47 -0.70
C CYS A 609 -2.73 26.65 -0.30
N LYS A 610 -1.85 26.88 -1.28
CA LYS A 610 -0.41 27.13 -1.04
C LYS A 610 -0.14 28.41 -0.25
N LEU A 611 -1.03 29.39 -0.37
CA LEU A 611 -0.98 30.63 0.42
C LEU A 611 -1.58 30.47 1.82
N GLY A 612 -2.29 29.37 2.09
CA GLY A 612 -2.98 29.10 3.36
C GLY A 612 -4.51 29.27 3.31
N GLY A 613 -5.08 29.47 2.12
CA GLY A 613 -6.53 29.55 1.91
C GLY A 613 -7.19 28.17 1.83
N ALA A 614 -8.52 28.15 1.81
CA ALA A 614 -9.33 26.95 1.70
C ALA A 614 -10.43 27.11 0.65
N PRO A 615 -10.54 26.22 -0.33
CA PRO A 615 -11.56 26.33 -1.37
C PRO A 615 -12.98 25.97 -0.88
N TRP A 616 -13.10 25.00 0.03
CA TRP A 616 -14.36 24.59 0.65
C TRP A 616 -14.13 24.09 2.07
N MET A 617 -15.22 23.89 2.82
CA MET A 617 -15.23 23.27 4.13
C MET A 617 -16.45 22.36 4.32
N ILE A 618 -16.51 21.71 5.48
CA ILE A 618 -17.68 20.96 5.97
C ILE A 618 -18.05 21.43 7.36
N LYS A 619 -19.27 21.10 7.82
CA LYS A 619 -19.66 21.33 9.20
C LYS A 619 -18.87 20.39 10.13
N PHE A 620 -17.85 20.95 10.78
CA PHE A 620 -17.03 20.24 11.75
C PHE A 620 -17.76 20.20 13.13
N PRO A 621 -17.83 19.04 13.81
CA PRO A 621 -18.76 18.86 14.93
C PRO A 621 -18.40 19.68 16.18
N MET A 622 -17.11 19.85 16.50
CA MET A 622 -16.65 20.44 17.76
C MET A 622 -15.43 21.35 17.58
N ARG A 623 -15.25 22.30 18.50
CA ARG A 623 -14.04 23.13 18.62
C ARG A 623 -12.98 22.39 19.44
N GLY A 624 -11.76 22.92 19.48
CA GLY A 624 -10.66 22.37 20.27
C GLY A 624 -10.10 21.06 19.69
N VAL A 625 -10.31 20.78 18.40
CA VAL A 625 -9.86 19.52 17.78
C VAL A 625 -8.67 19.74 16.86
N MET A 626 -7.62 18.97 17.10
CA MET A 626 -6.47 18.82 16.21
C MET A 626 -6.49 17.43 15.59
N THR A 627 -6.59 17.33 14.27
CA THR A 627 -6.39 16.06 13.53
C THR A 627 -5.00 16.06 12.92
N ILE A 628 -4.30 14.94 13.06
CA ILE A 628 -2.90 14.76 12.67
C ILE A 628 -2.83 13.58 11.71
N GLY A 629 -2.09 13.73 10.62
CA GLY A 629 -1.73 12.66 9.70
C GLY A 629 -0.22 12.46 9.69
N PHE A 630 0.20 11.20 9.66
CA PHE A 630 1.61 10.83 9.50
C PHE A 630 1.79 9.71 8.48
N ASP A 631 2.70 9.93 7.53
CA ASP A 631 3.09 8.95 6.52
C ASP A 631 4.61 8.95 6.31
N VAL A 632 5.13 7.81 5.82
CA VAL A 632 6.56 7.61 5.58
C VAL A 632 6.79 7.22 4.13
N THR A 633 7.73 7.91 3.47
CA THR A 633 8.18 7.56 2.12
C THR A 633 9.69 7.30 2.10
N HIS A 634 10.10 6.23 1.42
CA HIS A 634 11.51 5.93 1.20
C HIS A 634 12.12 6.90 0.19
N ASP A 635 13.35 7.33 0.44
CA ASP A 635 14.11 8.17 -0.48
C ASP A 635 14.44 7.37 -1.76
N THR A 636 14.18 7.96 -2.93
CA THR A 636 14.45 7.33 -4.21
C THR A 636 15.95 7.28 -4.54
N LYS A 637 16.77 8.18 -3.96
CA LYS A 637 18.23 8.21 -4.12
C LYS A 637 18.94 7.30 -3.12
N ASN A 638 18.52 7.34 -1.85
CA ASN A 638 19.12 6.53 -0.79
C ASN A 638 18.09 5.65 -0.10
N ARG A 639 17.98 4.38 -0.49
CA ARG A 639 16.98 3.45 0.08
C ARG A 639 17.14 3.18 1.59
N ALA A 640 18.28 3.48 2.19
CA ALA A 640 18.48 3.39 3.65
C ALA A 640 17.85 4.56 4.41
N LYS A 641 17.51 5.65 3.71
CA LYS A 641 16.91 6.86 4.26
C LYS A 641 15.43 6.91 3.90
N SER A 642 14.61 7.33 4.86
CA SER A 642 13.17 7.54 4.67
C SER A 642 12.78 8.88 5.29
N TYR A 643 11.66 9.45 4.83
CA TYR A 643 11.16 10.73 5.31
C TYR A 643 9.79 10.53 5.94
N GLY A 644 9.64 10.98 7.18
CA GLY A 644 8.37 10.98 7.91
C GLY A 644 7.75 12.36 7.83
N ALA A 645 6.58 12.47 7.21
CA ALA A 645 5.84 13.72 7.11
C ALA A 645 4.71 13.73 8.13
N PHE A 646 4.59 14.85 8.82
CA PHE A 646 3.59 15.13 9.84
C PHE A 646 2.77 16.34 9.39
N VAL A 647 1.45 16.22 9.39
CA VAL A 647 0.54 17.33 9.07
C VAL A 647 -0.57 17.40 10.12
N ALA A 648 -0.78 18.57 10.73
CA ALA A 648 -1.78 18.77 11.78
C ALA A 648 -2.73 19.92 11.45
N SER A 649 -4.03 19.72 11.62
CA SER A 649 -5.04 20.77 11.49
C SER A 649 -5.04 21.71 12.69
N MET A 650 -5.34 22.98 12.48
CA MET A 650 -5.37 24.01 13.52
C MET A 650 -6.79 24.48 13.85
N ASP A 651 -7.61 23.60 14.44
CA ASP A 651 -9.03 23.84 14.74
C ASP A 651 -9.85 24.28 13.52
N LEU A 652 -10.23 23.30 12.71
CA LEU A 652 -10.95 23.53 11.47
C LEU A 652 -12.35 24.16 11.67
N LYS A 653 -12.88 24.19 12.89
CA LYS A 653 -14.15 24.85 13.19
C LYS A 653 -13.99 26.35 13.43
N GLU A 654 -12.83 26.77 13.92
CA GLU A 654 -12.51 28.17 14.18
C GLU A 654 -11.73 28.82 13.03
N LYS A 655 -10.65 28.17 12.58
CA LYS A 655 -9.80 28.68 11.49
C LYS A 655 -9.21 27.56 10.66
N VAL A 656 -9.33 27.65 9.34
CA VAL A 656 -8.75 26.64 8.45
C VAL A 656 -7.26 26.92 8.25
N ALA A 657 -6.43 26.17 8.96
CA ALA A 657 -4.98 26.18 8.81
C ALA A 657 -4.37 24.81 9.12
N TYR A 658 -3.18 24.55 8.59
CA TYR A 658 -2.47 23.28 8.76
C TYR A 658 -0.99 23.51 9.04
N PHE A 659 -0.46 22.93 10.12
CA PHE A 659 0.98 22.80 10.32
C PHE A 659 1.51 21.59 9.58
N SER A 660 2.73 21.71 9.05
CA SER A 660 3.41 20.58 8.43
C SER A 660 4.90 20.56 8.76
N ALA A 661 5.45 19.37 8.93
CA ALA A 661 6.86 19.14 9.19
C ALA A 661 7.30 17.82 8.55
N CYS A 662 8.56 17.73 8.12
CA CYS A 662 9.10 16.50 7.55
C CYS A 662 10.56 16.31 7.94
N SER A 663 10.87 15.11 8.46
CA SER A 663 12.20 14.78 8.97
C SER A 663 12.70 13.44 8.43
N PRO A 664 14.00 13.34 8.11
CA PRO A 664 14.62 12.09 7.71
C PRO A 664 14.73 11.13 8.89
N HIS A 665 14.75 9.83 8.59
CA HIS A 665 15.04 8.77 9.54
C HIS A 665 15.62 7.54 8.84
N LYS A 666 16.37 6.73 9.58
CA LYS A 666 16.96 5.46 9.15
C LYS A 666 16.30 4.26 9.82
N ASP A 667 15.79 4.44 11.03
CA ASP A 667 15.13 3.40 11.82
C ASP A 667 13.86 3.91 12.52
N GLY A 668 13.20 3.03 13.28
CA GLY A 668 11.94 3.34 13.95
C GLY A 668 12.08 4.17 15.24
N GLU A 669 13.26 4.22 15.86
CA GLU A 669 13.48 5.02 17.07
C GLU A 669 13.62 6.49 16.71
N GLU A 670 14.35 6.79 15.63
CA GLU A 670 14.44 8.13 15.05
C GLU A 670 13.06 8.62 14.58
N VAL A 671 12.24 7.76 13.97
CA VAL A 671 10.85 8.09 13.60
C VAL A 671 10.08 8.56 14.81
N SER A 672 10.11 7.78 15.89
CA SER A 672 9.34 8.09 17.09
C SER A 672 9.79 9.41 17.72
N ALA A 673 11.10 9.63 17.87
CA ALA A 673 11.63 10.89 18.40
C ALA A 673 11.21 12.10 17.54
N ASN A 674 11.28 11.98 16.22
CA ASN A 674 10.87 13.05 15.30
C ASN A 674 9.36 13.33 15.36
N ILE A 675 8.51 12.29 15.47
CA ILE A 675 7.05 12.47 15.64
C ILE A 675 6.76 13.27 16.91
N SER A 676 7.41 12.93 18.03
CA SER A 676 7.25 13.66 19.29
C SER A 676 7.64 15.13 19.17
N ASN A 677 8.77 15.43 18.52
CA ASN A 677 9.21 16.81 18.31
C ASN A 677 8.25 17.60 17.43
N HIS A 678 7.76 17.00 16.34
CA HIS A 678 6.76 17.62 15.47
C HIS A 678 5.43 17.88 16.21
N LEU A 679 5.01 16.96 17.09
CA LEU A 679 3.81 17.15 17.91
C LEU A 679 3.95 18.37 18.83
N VAL A 680 5.07 18.51 19.55
CA VAL A 680 5.31 19.67 20.42
C VAL A 680 5.31 20.97 19.62
N ALA A 681 5.96 20.99 18.44
CA ALA A 681 5.95 22.14 17.55
C ALA A 681 4.53 22.49 17.05
N ALA A 682 3.72 21.48 16.71
CA ALA A 682 2.34 21.68 16.29
C ALA A 682 1.45 22.21 17.42
N LEU A 683 1.64 21.72 18.66
CA LEU A 683 0.91 22.22 19.84
C LEU A 683 1.27 23.67 20.14
N LYS A 684 2.55 24.04 19.99
CA LYS A 684 2.99 25.44 20.10
C LYS A 684 2.33 26.31 19.02
N ALA A 685 2.38 25.89 17.76
CA ALA A 685 1.74 26.60 16.65
C ALA A 685 0.22 26.75 16.84
N TYR A 686 -0.43 25.72 17.38
CA TYR A 686 -1.85 25.78 17.72
C TYR A 686 -2.13 26.81 18.83
N LYS A 687 -1.32 26.81 19.91
CA LYS A 687 -1.43 27.80 20.98
C LYS A 687 -1.16 29.22 20.49
N ASP A 688 -0.15 29.42 19.66
CA ASP A 688 0.18 30.73 19.11
C ASP A 688 -0.96 31.27 18.24
N LEU A 689 -1.74 30.40 17.60
CA LEU A 689 -2.88 30.77 16.77
C LEU A 689 -4.18 31.02 17.56
N HIS A 690 -4.44 30.21 18.59
CA HIS A 690 -5.74 30.15 19.28
C HIS A 690 -5.70 30.59 20.75
N GLY A 691 -4.52 30.92 21.29
CA GLY A 691 -4.31 31.26 22.70
C GLY A 691 -4.41 30.07 23.68
N THR A 692 -4.91 28.91 23.25
CA THR A 692 -5.01 27.68 24.04
C THR A 692 -4.45 26.49 23.26
N ILE A 693 -4.10 25.42 23.98
CA ILE A 693 -3.80 24.09 23.40
C ILE A 693 -5.11 23.33 23.04
N PRO A 694 -5.08 22.37 22.10
CA PRO A 694 -6.28 21.66 21.68
C PRO A 694 -6.87 20.81 22.82
N GLU A 695 -8.19 20.67 22.86
CA GLU A 695 -8.86 19.78 23.81
C GLU A 695 -8.72 18.31 23.44
N ARG A 696 -8.76 17.99 22.14
CA ARG A 696 -8.71 16.62 21.61
C ARG A 696 -7.76 16.51 20.43
N ILE A 697 -7.01 15.42 20.38
CA ILE A 697 -6.06 15.11 19.33
C ILE A 697 -6.40 13.75 18.70
N PHE A 698 -6.65 13.74 17.39
CA PHE A 698 -6.79 12.51 16.59
C PHE A 698 -5.54 12.31 15.73
N PHE A 699 -4.82 11.22 15.97
CA PHE A 699 -3.61 10.90 15.23
C PHE A 699 -3.85 9.74 14.28
N TYR A 700 -3.81 10.00 12.97
CA TYR A 700 -3.95 9.02 11.90
C TYR A 700 -2.58 8.61 11.35
N ARG A 701 -2.20 7.34 11.56
CA ARG A 701 -0.91 6.77 11.18
C ARG A 701 -1.04 5.82 9.99
N ASP A 702 -0.57 6.20 8.81
CA ASP A 702 -0.55 5.33 7.61
C ASP A 702 0.75 4.49 7.56
N GLY A 703 0.74 3.38 6.83
CA GLY A 703 1.95 2.61 6.51
C GLY A 703 2.45 1.64 7.58
N VAL A 704 1.60 1.29 8.56
CA VAL A 704 1.92 0.30 9.61
C VAL A 704 1.29 -1.04 9.26
N GLY A 705 2.13 -2.08 9.10
CA GLY A 705 1.65 -3.46 8.92
C GLY A 705 1.24 -4.12 10.24
N ASP A 706 0.40 -5.15 10.18
CA ASP A 706 -0.08 -5.90 11.36
C ASP A 706 1.04 -6.31 12.33
N GLY A 707 2.16 -6.83 11.80
CA GLY A 707 3.30 -7.28 12.61
C GLY A 707 4.14 -6.14 13.23
N GLN A 708 3.81 -4.88 12.97
CA GLN A 708 4.50 -3.70 13.50
C GLN A 708 3.67 -2.95 14.55
N ILE A 709 2.41 -3.35 14.77
CA ILE A 709 1.49 -2.63 15.67
C ILE A 709 2.06 -2.55 17.09
N GLU A 710 2.57 -3.66 17.63
CA GLU A 710 3.15 -3.67 18.98
C GLU A 710 4.38 -2.75 19.09
N PHE A 711 5.24 -2.74 18.07
CA PHE A 711 6.39 -1.85 18.01
C PHE A 711 5.95 -0.37 17.97
N VAL A 712 4.95 -0.04 17.18
CA VAL A 712 4.40 1.33 17.09
C VAL A 712 3.76 1.73 18.40
N TYR A 713 3.01 0.84 19.06
CA TYR A 713 2.42 1.14 20.36
C TYR A 713 3.50 1.42 21.42
N LYS A 714 4.48 0.52 21.55
CA LYS A 714 5.55 0.65 22.55
C LYS A 714 6.43 1.87 22.34
N ASN A 715 6.77 2.18 21.08
CA ASN A 715 7.77 3.20 20.77
C ASN A 715 7.18 4.54 20.35
N GLU A 716 6.08 4.59 19.58
CA GLU A 716 5.45 5.85 19.13
C GLU A 716 4.39 6.29 20.15
N VAL A 717 3.38 5.46 20.44
CA VAL A 717 2.22 5.86 21.27
C VAL A 717 2.64 6.24 22.69
N ASN A 718 3.43 5.40 23.37
CA ASN A 718 3.85 5.68 24.75
C ASN A 718 4.67 6.97 24.86
N ARG A 719 5.59 7.23 23.93
CA ARG A 719 6.38 8.47 23.91
C ARG A 719 5.52 9.69 23.63
N LEU A 720 4.53 9.57 22.75
CA LEU A 720 3.57 10.67 22.51
C LEU A 720 2.74 10.97 23.75
N LYS A 721 2.25 9.94 24.45
CA LYS A 721 1.51 10.10 25.71
C LYS A 721 2.34 10.83 26.76
N GLU A 722 3.59 10.40 26.96
CA GLU A 722 4.51 11.04 27.90
C GLU A 722 4.72 12.53 27.58
N LYS A 723 5.01 12.85 26.31
CA LYS A 723 5.18 14.25 25.87
C LYS A 723 3.90 15.07 26.02
N LEU A 724 2.74 14.50 25.71
CA LEU A 724 1.45 15.15 25.89
C LEU A 724 1.17 15.42 27.37
N THR A 725 1.40 14.45 28.26
CA THR A 725 1.23 14.65 29.71
C THR A 725 2.10 15.79 30.21
N ASN A 726 3.37 15.86 29.80
CA ASN A 726 4.27 16.94 30.20
C ASN A 726 3.79 18.31 29.69
N VAL A 727 3.42 18.41 28.41
CA VAL A 727 2.94 19.68 27.83
C VAL A 727 1.63 20.11 28.47
N TYR A 728 0.66 19.22 28.63
CA TYR A 728 -0.67 19.54 29.18
C TYR A 728 -0.63 19.80 30.69
N GLY A 729 0.29 19.15 31.42
CA GLY A 729 0.52 19.38 32.84
C GLY A 729 0.90 20.84 33.13
N ALA A 730 1.67 21.49 32.24
CA ALA A 730 1.98 22.92 32.35
C ALA A 730 0.74 23.84 32.22
N PHE A 731 -0.40 23.31 31.78
CA PHE A 731 -1.69 24.01 31.70
C PHE A 731 -2.71 23.48 32.70
N ASN A 732 -2.32 22.61 33.64
CA ASN A 732 -3.24 21.90 34.55
C ASN A 732 -4.38 21.17 33.80
N LYS A 733 -4.08 20.61 32.63
CA LYS A 733 -5.03 19.85 31.79
C LYS A 733 -4.54 18.43 31.58
N GLN A 734 -5.44 17.54 31.14
CA GLN A 734 -5.10 16.19 30.68
C GLN A 734 -5.34 16.08 29.17
N PRO A 735 -4.44 15.43 28.41
CA PRO A 735 -4.61 15.28 26.97
C PRO A 735 -5.68 14.23 26.66
N ARG A 736 -6.64 14.59 25.80
CA ARG A 736 -7.57 13.63 25.19
C ARG A 736 -7.03 13.22 23.83
N PHE A 737 -6.55 12.00 23.73
CA PHE A 737 -5.71 11.53 22.62
C PHE A 737 -6.25 10.22 22.05
N THR A 738 -6.42 10.17 20.73
CA THR A 738 -6.80 8.97 20.01
C THR A 738 -5.77 8.68 18.93
N PHE A 739 -5.20 7.46 18.94
CA PHE A 739 -4.25 7.01 17.92
C PHE A 739 -4.89 5.93 17.04
N ILE A 740 -4.95 6.19 15.75
CA ILE A 740 -5.66 5.38 14.75
C ILE A 740 -4.67 4.98 13.65
N ILE A 741 -4.40 3.69 13.53
CA ILE A 741 -3.68 3.15 12.38
C ILE A 741 -4.62 3.12 11.18
N VAL A 742 -4.18 3.68 10.06
CA VAL A 742 -4.89 3.69 8.77
C VAL A 742 -4.20 2.70 7.84
N ASN A 743 -4.96 1.74 7.31
CA ASN A 743 -4.45 0.80 6.32
C ASN A 743 -5.32 0.79 5.06
N LYS A 744 -4.75 1.33 3.98
CA LYS A 744 -5.35 1.34 2.63
C LYS A 744 -4.92 0.15 1.76
N ARG A 745 -3.98 -0.69 2.20
CA ARG A 745 -3.50 -1.85 1.42
C ARG A 745 -4.00 -3.14 2.07
N ILE A 746 -5.29 -3.41 1.88
CA ILE A 746 -6.01 -4.55 2.46
C ILE A 746 -6.64 -5.42 1.37
N ASN A 747 -6.79 -6.71 1.68
CA ASN A 747 -7.41 -7.71 0.80
C ASN A 747 -8.94 -7.70 0.89
N THR A 748 -9.50 -7.16 1.97
CA THR A 748 -10.95 -7.02 2.18
C THR A 748 -11.59 -6.23 1.04
N ARG A 749 -12.67 -6.77 0.49
CA ARG A 749 -13.59 -6.12 -0.44
C ARG A 749 -15.00 -6.23 0.12
N ILE A 750 -15.76 -5.16 -0.01
CA ILE A 750 -17.13 -5.06 0.46
C ILE A 750 -17.99 -4.72 -0.76
N PHE A 751 -19.12 -5.41 -0.86
CA PHE A 751 -20.10 -5.28 -1.93
C PHE A 751 -21.43 -4.91 -1.28
N MET A 752 -22.17 -3.99 -1.88
CA MET A 752 -23.55 -3.72 -1.48
C MET A 752 -24.48 -4.60 -2.29
N ASP A 753 -25.39 -5.29 -1.61
CA ASP A 753 -26.42 -6.10 -2.25
C ASP A 753 -27.70 -5.28 -2.40
N LYS A 754 -28.09 -5.01 -3.65
CA LYS A 754 -29.35 -4.36 -3.97
C LYS A 754 -30.13 -5.28 -4.90
N ASN A 755 -31.14 -5.96 -4.35
CA ASN A 755 -32.00 -6.90 -5.08
C ASN A 755 -31.21 -8.01 -5.82
N ASN A 756 -30.29 -8.69 -5.12
CA ASN A 756 -29.40 -9.74 -5.66
C ASN A 756 -28.40 -9.27 -6.72
N LYS A 757 -28.26 -7.96 -6.93
CA LYS A 757 -27.22 -7.38 -7.78
C LYS A 757 -26.15 -6.73 -6.92
N LEU A 758 -24.92 -7.22 -7.05
CA LEU A 758 -23.80 -6.66 -6.32
C LEU A 758 -23.29 -5.38 -7.00
N MET A 759 -23.21 -4.32 -6.20
CA MET A 759 -22.69 -3.02 -6.60
C MET A 759 -21.63 -2.53 -5.62
N ASN A 760 -20.92 -1.48 -6.01
CA ASN A 760 -19.98 -0.83 -5.10
C ASN A 760 -20.78 -0.18 -3.96
N PRO A 761 -20.35 -0.36 -2.70
CA PRO A 761 -20.91 0.39 -1.59
C PRO A 761 -20.84 1.90 -1.82
N VAL A 762 -21.85 2.61 -1.34
CA VAL A 762 -21.87 4.08 -1.39
C VAL A 762 -20.79 4.67 -0.46
N PRO A 763 -20.19 5.81 -0.80
CA PRO A 763 -19.38 6.59 0.12
C PRO A 763 -20.09 6.80 1.47
N GLY A 764 -19.36 6.63 2.57
CA GLY A 764 -19.91 6.63 3.93
C GLY A 764 -20.31 5.25 4.45
N THR A 765 -20.15 4.17 3.66
CA THR A 765 -20.41 2.80 4.15
C THR A 765 -19.38 2.40 5.21
N ILE A 766 -19.86 1.99 6.38
CA ILE A 766 -19.09 1.51 7.53
C ILE A 766 -19.39 0.04 7.80
N VAL A 767 -18.34 -0.69 8.17
CA VAL A 767 -18.42 -2.04 8.72
C VAL A 767 -17.53 -2.13 9.95
N ASP A 768 -18.13 -2.33 11.12
CA ASP A 768 -17.47 -2.37 12.43
C ASP A 768 -17.70 -3.69 13.19
N HIS A 769 -18.41 -4.64 12.59
CA HIS A 769 -18.60 -6.00 13.11
C HIS A 769 -18.40 -7.08 12.03
N THR A 770 -18.58 -8.35 12.39
CA THR A 770 -18.51 -9.56 11.54
C THR A 770 -17.15 -9.84 10.91
N ILE A 771 -16.64 -8.95 10.05
CA ILE A 771 -15.36 -9.08 9.34
C ILE A 771 -14.23 -8.27 9.99
N THR A 772 -14.53 -7.54 11.06
CA THR A 772 -13.55 -6.92 11.96
C THR A 772 -12.94 -7.97 12.90
N LEU A 773 -11.94 -7.56 13.70
CA LEU A 773 -11.18 -8.48 14.56
C LEU A 773 -11.55 -8.33 16.05
N PRO A 774 -11.78 -9.44 16.77
CA PRO A 774 -12.32 -9.40 18.14
C PRO A 774 -11.37 -8.71 19.13
N GLU A 775 -10.06 -8.87 18.96
CA GLU A 775 -9.03 -8.27 19.80
C GLU A 775 -8.81 -6.77 19.52
N ARG A 776 -9.39 -6.24 18.43
CA ARG A 776 -9.18 -4.87 17.96
C ARG A 776 -10.39 -3.98 18.17
N TYR A 777 -10.11 -2.71 18.41
CA TYR A 777 -11.08 -1.64 18.16
C TYR A 777 -10.88 -1.12 16.73
N ASP A 778 -11.47 -1.80 15.77
CA ASP A 778 -11.32 -1.51 14.35
C ASP A 778 -12.65 -1.41 13.59
N PHE A 779 -12.61 -0.70 12.46
CA PHE A 779 -13.71 -0.58 11.51
C PHE A 779 -13.18 -0.37 10.10
N PHE A 780 -14.00 -0.69 9.11
CA PHE A 780 -13.78 -0.36 7.71
C PHE A 780 -14.67 0.81 7.31
N LEU A 781 -14.13 1.71 6.49
CA LEU A 781 -14.90 2.80 5.88
C LEU A 781 -14.61 2.84 4.38
N VAL A 782 -15.69 2.85 3.59
CA VAL A 782 -15.68 3.18 2.16
C VAL A 782 -16.00 4.66 2.04
N SER A 783 -14.97 5.50 1.87
CA SER A 783 -15.16 6.95 1.76
C SER A 783 -15.21 7.45 0.31
N GLN A 784 -14.57 6.76 -0.62
CA GLN A 784 -14.42 7.20 -2.02
C GLN A 784 -15.29 6.38 -2.97
N SER A 785 -15.87 7.03 -3.98
CA SER A 785 -16.52 6.38 -5.12
C SER A 785 -15.50 6.03 -6.22
N VAL A 786 -15.73 4.91 -6.93
CA VAL A 786 -14.90 4.50 -8.08
C VAL A 786 -15.75 4.42 -9.34
N ARG A 787 -15.23 4.91 -10.46
CA ARG A 787 -15.91 4.86 -11.77
C ARG A 787 -15.85 3.48 -12.42
N GLN A 788 -14.78 2.72 -12.13
CA GLN A 788 -14.51 1.40 -12.70
C GLN A 788 -13.95 0.48 -11.62
N GLY A 789 -14.19 -0.83 -11.78
CA GLY A 789 -13.73 -1.85 -10.85
C GLY A 789 -14.51 -1.91 -9.54
N THR A 790 -13.91 -2.58 -8.55
CA THR A 790 -14.46 -2.77 -7.20
C THR A 790 -13.77 -1.79 -6.24
N VAL A 791 -14.53 -1.09 -5.42
CA VAL A 791 -13.98 -0.21 -4.39
C VAL A 791 -13.27 -1.02 -3.31
N ALA A 792 -12.11 -0.53 -2.88
CA ALA A 792 -11.37 -1.09 -1.77
C ALA A 792 -11.61 -0.22 -0.51
N PRO A 793 -12.18 -0.77 0.57
CA PRO A 793 -12.35 -0.01 1.81
C PRO A 793 -11.00 0.39 2.41
N THR A 794 -11.04 1.27 3.41
CA THR A 794 -9.90 1.58 4.26
C THR A 794 -10.15 1.02 5.65
N SER A 795 -9.17 0.32 6.21
CA SER A 795 -9.22 -0.20 7.57
C SER A 795 -8.67 0.84 8.54
N TYR A 796 -9.38 1.06 9.64
CA TYR A 796 -8.99 1.94 10.74
C TYR A 796 -8.93 1.09 12.00
N ASN A 797 -7.78 1.08 12.68
CA ASN A 797 -7.59 0.37 13.95
C ASN A 797 -7.18 1.38 15.02
N VAL A 798 -8.07 1.63 15.97
CA VAL A 798 -7.83 2.47 17.13
C VAL A 798 -7.00 1.67 18.13
N ILE A 799 -5.79 2.12 18.39
CA ILE A 799 -4.85 1.42 19.28
C ILE A 799 -4.66 2.10 20.63
N GLU A 800 -5.11 3.35 20.75
CA GLU A 800 -5.15 4.14 21.98
C GLU A 800 -6.32 5.11 21.87
N ASP A 801 -7.14 5.23 22.92
CA ASP A 801 -8.25 6.18 22.94
C ASP A 801 -8.54 6.69 24.35
N THR A 802 -8.28 7.98 24.57
CA THR A 802 -8.67 8.74 25.77
C THR A 802 -9.58 9.91 25.41
N SER A 803 -10.23 9.90 24.24
CA SER A 803 -11.05 11.01 23.75
C SER A 803 -12.35 11.23 24.52
N GLY A 804 -12.88 10.16 25.13
CA GLY A 804 -14.22 10.13 25.71
C GLY A 804 -15.34 10.14 24.67
N LEU A 805 -15.05 9.85 23.39
CA LEU A 805 -16.05 9.76 22.33
C LEU A 805 -16.51 8.32 22.10
N SER A 806 -17.73 8.16 21.60
CA SER A 806 -18.24 6.85 21.19
C SER A 806 -17.60 6.37 19.88
N PRO A 807 -17.63 5.05 19.58
CA PRO A 807 -17.24 4.53 18.27
C PRO A 807 -17.90 5.24 17.10
N ASP A 808 -19.19 5.53 17.22
CA ASP A 808 -19.94 6.26 16.21
C ASP A 808 -19.33 7.65 15.92
N GLN A 809 -19.00 8.40 16.97
CA GLN A 809 -18.42 9.75 16.82
C GLN A 809 -17.04 9.70 16.17
N ILE A 810 -16.19 8.73 16.53
CA ILE A 810 -14.85 8.55 15.92
C ILE A 810 -14.98 8.20 14.43
N GLN A 811 -15.93 7.33 14.09
CA GLN A 811 -16.21 6.95 12.71
C GLN A 811 -16.72 8.15 11.89
N VAL A 812 -17.65 8.94 12.42
CA VAL A 812 -18.19 10.16 11.77
C VAL A 812 -17.10 11.22 11.58
N ILE A 813 -16.27 11.47 12.59
CA ILE A 813 -15.13 12.41 12.47
C ILE A 813 -14.16 11.92 11.40
N THR A 814 -13.88 10.62 11.36
CA THR A 814 -13.00 10.02 10.34
C THR A 814 -13.56 10.23 8.93
N TYR A 815 -14.86 9.99 8.71
CA TYR A 815 -15.51 10.23 7.42
C TYR A 815 -15.51 11.72 7.03
N LYS A 816 -15.83 12.62 7.98
CA LYS A 816 -15.75 14.07 7.75
C LYS A 816 -14.37 14.51 7.27
N ASN A 817 -13.30 13.99 7.88
CA ASN A 817 -11.94 14.33 7.46
C ASN A 817 -11.59 13.85 6.04
N THR A 818 -12.31 12.92 5.43
CA THR A 818 -12.04 12.50 4.03
C THR A 818 -12.53 13.51 2.97
N HIS A 819 -13.29 14.53 3.37
CA HIS A 819 -13.83 15.55 2.48
C HIS A 819 -12.91 16.77 2.32
N LEU A 820 -11.80 16.82 3.06
CA LEU A 820 -11.01 18.04 3.28
C LEU A 820 -9.67 18.08 2.52
N TYR A 821 -9.48 17.20 1.54
CA TYR A 821 -8.27 17.19 0.71
C TYR A 821 -8.44 18.08 -0.52
N TYR A 822 -7.83 19.27 -0.51
CA TYR A 822 -8.16 20.34 -1.46
C TYR A 822 -7.70 20.16 -2.90
N ASN A 823 -6.84 19.18 -3.17
CA ASN A 823 -6.44 18.83 -4.55
C ASN A 823 -7.49 17.93 -5.26
N TRP A 824 -8.57 17.53 -4.57
CA TRP A 824 -9.61 16.67 -5.14
C TRP A 824 -11.00 17.10 -4.64
N SER A 825 -11.87 17.50 -5.56
CA SER A 825 -13.26 17.93 -5.29
C SER A 825 -14.20 16.74 -5.11
N GLY A 826 -13.83 15.83 -4.21
CA GLY A 826 -14.60 14.67 -3.82
C GLY A 826 -13.99 14.02 -2.56
N CYS A 827 -14.53 12.90 -2.12
CA CYS A 827 -13.96 12.18 -0.99
C CYS A 827 -12.67 11.42 -1.35
N THR A 828 -11.65 11.56 -0.49
CA THR A 828 -10.44 10.73 -0.56
C THR A 828 -10.60 9.43 0.21
N ARG A 829 -9.80 8.42 -0.16
CA ARG A 829 -9.80 7.10 0.50
C ARG A 829 -9.35 7.12 1.97
N VAL A 830 -8.61 8.14 2.37
CA VAL A 830 -8.06 8.34 3.71
C VAL A 830 -8.37 9.77 4.18
N PRO A 831 -8.29 10.08 5.49
CA PRO A 831 -8.43 11.44 6.01
C PRO A 831 -7.48 12.42 5.31
N ALA A 832 -7.91 13.67 5.12
CA ALA A 832 -7.15 14.67 4.38
C ALA A 832 -5.74 14.88 4.94
N VAL A 833 -5.58 14.91 6.26
CA VAL A 833 -4.28 15.03 6.94
C VAL A 833 -3.31 13.89 6.58
N VAL A 834 -3.83 12.66 6.39
CA VAL A 834 -3.01 11.51 5.94
C VAL A 834 -2.60 11.70 4.48
N GLN A 835 -3.53 12.15 3.63
CA GLN A 835 -3.24 12.40 2.23
C GLN A 835 -2.24 13.57 2.04
N TYR A 836 -2.32 14.61 2.89
CA TYR A 836 -1.37 15.70 2.94
C TYR A 836 0.01 15.23 3.40
N ALA A 837 0.10 14.42 4.46
CA ALA A 837 1.35 13.82 4.91
C ALA A 837 1.99 12.96 3.80
N HIS A 838 1.18 12.14 3.10
CA HIS A 838 1.66 11.37 1.95
C HIS A 838 2.24 12.27 0.85
N LYS A 839 1.55 13.37 0.50
CA LYS A 839 2.02 14.32 -0.52
C LYS A 839 3.33 14.99 -0.14
N LEU A 840 3.45 15.42 1.12
CA LEU A 840 4.67 16.01 1.65
C LEU A 840 5.83 15.00 1.65
N ALA A 841 5.60 13.78 2.15
CA ALA A 841 6.62 12.73 2.16
C ALA A 841 7.06 12.33 0.74
N GLU A 842 6.13 12.27 -0.22
CA GLU A 842 6.43 11.98 -1.62
C GLU A 842 7.28 13.11 -2.25
N LEU A 843 6.92 14.37 -2.03
CA LEU A 843 7.69 15.52 -2.50
C LEU A 843 9.13 15.46 -1.95
N VAL A 844 9.28 15.24 -0.65
CA VAL A 844 10.58 15.21 0.01
C VAL A 844 11.41 14.01 -0.46
N GLY A 845 10.87 12.79 -0.38
CA GLY A 845 11.60 11.56 -0.70
C GLY A 845 11.91 11.36 -2.19
N THR A 846 11.16 12.02 -3.09
CA THR A 846 11.32 11.86 -4.54
C THR A 846 12.07 13.02 -5.19
N HIS A 847 11.92 14.25 -4.68
CA HIS A 847 12.40 15.45 -5.37
C HIS A 847 13.35 16.31 -4.54
N LEU A 848 13.12 16.46 -3.22
CA LEU A 848 13.96 17.35 -2.39
C LEU A 848 15.19 16.63 -1.83
N HIS A 849 15.01 15.39 -1.36
CA HIS A 849 16.01 14.59 -0.65
C HIS A 849 16.61 15.29 0.59
N GLU A 850 15.84 16.21 1.17
CA GLU A 850 16.24 17.08 2.27
C GLU A 850 15.00 17.65 2.94
N SER A 851 15.09 17.95 4.25
CA SER A 851 13.98 18.55 4.98
C SER A 851 13.66 19.94 4.43
N PRO A 852 12.38 20.26 4.20
CA PRO A 852 11.97 21.59 3.76
C PRO A 852 12.24 22.66 4.84
N ALA A 853 12.43 23.90 4.39
CA ALA A 853 12.38 25.09 5.23
C ALA A 853 11.02 25.21 5.94
N HIS A 854 10.97 26.05 6.98
CA HIS A 854 9.75 26.26 7.75
C HIS A 854 8.69 27.05 6.96
N PHE A 855 7.71 26.32 6.41
CA PHE A 855 6.49 26.88 5.85
C PHE A 855 5.42 26.95 6.94
N ASN A 856 5.27 28.11 7.56
CA ASN A 856 4.28 28.30 8.62
C ASN A 856 2.86 28.22 8.04
N ASN A 857 2.08 27.26 8.53
CA ASN A 857 0.64 27.15 8.30
C ASN A 857 0.19 27.05 6.83
N GLN A 858 1.03 26.53 5.92
CA GLN A 858 0.76 26.47 4.48
C GLN A 858 0.80 25.05 3.92
N LEU A 859 0.00 24.80 2.88
CA LEU A 859 -0.02 23.56 2.10
C LEU A 859 0.87 23.68 0.84
N TYR A 860 2.12 24.14 1.01
CA TYR A 860 3.07 24.42 -0.09
C TYR A 860 3.41 23.22 -0.98
N PHE A 861 3.27 22.00 -0.42
CA PHE A 861 3.62 20.72 -1.04
C PHE A 861 2.55 20.17 -1.99
N LEU A 862 1.41 20.85 -2.13
CA LEU A 862 0.33 20.41 -3.01
C LEU A 862 0.69 20.45 -4.48
#